data_AF-X0RAU0-F1
#
_entry.id   AF-X0RAU0-F1
#
_cell.length_a   1.000
_cell.length_b   1.000
_cell.length_c   1.000
_cell.angle_alpha   90.00
_cell.angle_beta   90.00
_cell.angle_gamma   90.00
#
_symmetry.space_group_name_H-M   'P 1'
#
loop_
_entity.id
_entity.type
_entity.pdbx_description
1 polymer ?
#
loop_
_entity_poly.entity_id
_entity_poly.type
_entity_poly.pdbx_seq_one_letter_code
_entity_poly.pdbx_strand_id
1 'polypeptide(L)'
;MTFVKSLNPLPQYDIGGTDLGIPFRMPNGQIGFVLGDTFAGTQPQVGGPNWRSPMLLRSNTHDVTTPINVASAARNARQLWDYAHDNPEYSTVLPCDAISIGNRIYLWVMVTEGLGNEKWCEIRYSDDLGENWTDTGVKWSTSVYGGKRTMVTWEKGGDGFVYIISTGGLARNKNAILHRVPEAQIAEPSAWAPWGWNGNWGWGNSPGDDPTKGILPDRTKLGEICLRRIQGNFVFSGFDAGAYNAFVKVAAKPTDNWHTAPTYRPVKGSFFSAGGPDVVDRLYGSYIHPDSRFDRTGGFAMIVSQWAASGNPYRAMQYRISGVKPVVPVTTPTTTVREATPMALRFVPVVNGNNIISSGFRTPTRPNHNGIDFAAPQGEPIYAVEEGVVVRSRPASGFGNWIVIDHQPTAHVDTVYGHMRAADLLVSEGMFVRAGQQIARVGNEGDSTGPHLHFEVWTSPGRFGGAAIDPQPLLVGSANPDPGTIDPAAGTFYGVDISNHQGNFDIAATKREGFSFMAAKCTEGDFFKDTFWPRNRDLMLQHFPGMFCGYHFARNGDPIKAQVANLKAHLGDPNIPVMLDYEDPNTPGSGANMRSLVDAINSAGMRVCAIYLPRWYWRDHMGSPPLNNLPPLWNSHYVTASGFASVIYPDSGFAGWNDYAPGAPVEILQFSDKGQVAGRLVDVNAYEGTLDGLRELFSGAPGELSVDDCVLDFWLQLLGPAGAGWPQLNNRSVVDALAEIGIHQGVPGMTPPPAAEGAAPLPTSTVDRARDVWDQIRGPEGKGWNQLGSRSIVDAIATLAHHLGVPGY
;
A
#
# COMPACT_ATOMS: atom_id res chain seq x y z
N MET A 1 23.30 -2.71 -28.24
CA MET A 1 22.16 -1.80 -28.31
C MET A 1 21.27 -2.25 -29.46
N THR A 2 19.96 -2.15 -29.31
CA THR A 2 19.00 -2.57 -30.34
C THR A 2 17.89 -1.55 -30.46
N PHE A 3 17.67 -1.01 -31.66
CA PHE A 3 16.53 -0.16 -31.96
C PHE A 3 15.23 -0.96 -31.82
N VAL A 4 14.22 -0.39 -31.16
CA VAL A 4 12.91 -1.02 -30.99
C VAL A 4 11.87 -0.34 -31.86
N LYS A 5 11.66 0.96 -31.65
CA LYS A 5 10.62 1.75 -32.31
C LYS A 5 10.85 3.24 -32.10
N SER A 6 10.45 4.07 -33.06
CA SER A 6 10.29 5.52 -32.85
C SER A 6 8.98 5.83 -32.14
N LEU A 7 9.01 6.65 -31.09
CA LEU A 7 7.81 7.11 -30.40
C LEU A 7 6.95 8.02 -31.28
N ASN A 8 7.56 8.67 -32.28
CA ASN A 8 6.88 9.49 -33.28
C ASN A 8 7.34 9.13 -34.71
N PRO A 9 6.52 9.42 -35.75
CA PRO A 9 5.28 10.20 -35.73
C PRO A 9 4.09 9.51 -35.03
N LEU A 10 3.15 10.31 -34.52
CA LEU A 10 1.85 9.87 -33.98
C LEU A 10 0.74 10.71 -34.63
N PRO A 11 0.26 10.32 -35.83
CA PRO A 11 -0.74 11.09 -36.57
C PRO A 11 -2.04 11.33 -35.79
N GLN A 12 -2.43 10.41 -34.91
CA GLN A 12 -3.63 10.53 -34.07
C GLN A 12 -3.55 11.68 -33.05
N TYR A 13 -2.35 12.19 -32.77
CA TYR A 13 -2.11 13.35 -31.90
C TYR A 13 -1.53 14.54 -32.70
N ASP A 14 -1.57 14.44 -34.03
CA ASP A 14 -0.97 15.41 -34.96
C ASP A 14 0.52 15.64 -34.70
N ILE A 15 1.26 14.59 -34.34
CA ILE A 15 2.71 14.66 -34.07
C ILE A 15 3.47 14.12 -35.28
N GLY A 16 4.04 15.01 -36.07
CA GLY A 16 4.98 14.68 -37.15
C GLY A 16 6.39 14.44 -36.63
N GLY A 17 6.85 15.33 -35.76
CA GLY A 17 8.22 15.36 -35.22
C GLY A 17 8.22 15.94 -33.81
N THR A 18 9.01 15.35 -32.92
CA THR A 18 9.17 15.85 -31.54
C THR A 18 10.59 15.72 -31.06
N ASP A 19 11.05 16.68 -30.28
CA ASP A 19 12.23 16.55 -29.47
C ASP A 19 11.96 15.74 -28.18
N LEU A 20 13.04 15.38 -27.48
CA LEU A 20 13.03 14.79 -26.14
C LEU A 20 12.27 13.45 -26.05
N GLY A 21 11.27 13.32 -25.19
CA GLY A 21 10.64 12.04 -24.83
C GLY A 21 11.04 11.54 -23.45
N ILE A 22 11.02 12.42 -22.45
CA ILE A 22 11.52 12.15 -21.09
C ILE A 22 10.51 11.25 -20.35
N PRO A 23 10.85 9.99 -20.02
CA PRO A 23 9.94 9.05 -19.38
C PRO A 23 9.98 9.19 -17.85
N PHE A 24 8.84 9.30 -17.19
CA PHE A 24 8.73 9.29 -15.73
C PHE A 24 7.50 8.50 -15.27
N ARG A 25 7.50 8.01 -14.03
CA ARG A 25 6.33 7.37 -13.43
C ARG A 25 5.33 8.42 -13.01
N MET A 26 4.11 8.34 -13.54
CA MET A 26 2.98 9.17 -13.14
C MET A 26 2.34 8.63 -11.85
N PRO A 27 1.54 9.45 -11.12
CA PRO A 27 0.90 9.02 -9.88
C PRO A 27 -0.04 7.83 -10.04
N ASN A 28 -0.70 7.71 -11.20
CA ASN A 28 -1.57 6.60 -11.53
C ASN A 28 -0.81 5.37 -12.10
N GLY A 29 0.48 5.27 -11.83
CA GLY A 29 1.32 4.17 -12.30
C GLY A 29 1.69 4.22 -13.79
N GLN A 30 1.00 4.99 -14.65
CA GLN A 30 1.37 5.11 -16.07
C GLN A 30 2.77 5.70 -16.27
N ILE A 31 3.34 5.48 -17.45
CA ILE A 31 4.58 6.17 -17.87
C ILE A 31 4.22 7.40 -18.68
N GLY A 32 4.57 8.56 -18.14
CA GLY A 32 4.48 9.84 -18.82
C GLY A 32 5.72 10.06 -19.67
N PHE A 33 5.56 10.54 -20.91
CA PHE A 33 6.64 10.98 -21.78
C PHE A 33 6.48 12.48 -22.02
N VAL A 34 7.34 13.28 -21.41
CA VAL A 34 7.36 14.73 -21.61
C VAL A 34 8.14 15.04 -22.88
N LEU A 35 7.47 15.71 -23.81
CA LEU A 35 8.00 16.19 -25.08
C LEU A 35 8.26 17.68 -24.98
N GLY A 36 9.29 18.19 -25.65
CA GLY A 36 9.48 19.62 -25.85
C GLY A 36 8.87 20.07 -27.18
N ASP A 37 9.66 20.78 -27.99
CA ASP A 37 9.25 21.28 -29.29
C ASP A 37 8.74 20.17 -30.21
N THR A 38 7.43 20.21 -30.43
CA THR A 38 6.66 19.22 -31.19
C THR A 38 5.93 19.89 -32.34
N PHE A 39 6.01 19.31 -33.54
CA PHE A 39 5.47 19.89 -34.78
C PHE A 39 4.58 18.89 -35.51
N ALA A 40 3.54 19.41 -36.16
CA ALA A 40 2.61 18.63 -36.98
C ALA A 40 3.12 18.34 -38.40
N GLY A 41 2.37 17.50 -39.11
CA GLY A 41 2.56 17.24 -40.54
C GLY A 41 3.66 16.25 -40.90
N THR A 42 3.90 16.08 -42.20
CA THR A 42 4.82 15.07 -42.76
C THR A 42 6.25 15.57 -42.99
N GLN A 43 6.51 16.87 -42.75
CA GLN A 43 7.82 17.53 -42.84
C GLN A 43 8.03 18.44 -41.62
N PRO A 44 8.02 17.89 -40.39
CA PRO A 44 8.14 18.68 -39.16
C PRO A 44 9.54 19.30 -39.04
N GLN A 45 9.59 20.60 -38.74
CA GLN A 45 10.81 21.39 -38.58
C GLN A 45 10.59 22.48 -37.53
N VAL A 46 11.67 23.10 -37.04
CA VAL A 46 11.58 24.25 -36.12
C VAL A 46 10.73 25.36 -36.72
N GLY A 47 9.79 25.92 -35.93
CA GLY A 47 8.82 26.89 -36.43
C GLY A 47 7.73 26.30 -37.34
N GLY A 48 7.62 24.97 -37.42
CA GLY A 48 6.63 24.27 -38.22
C GLY A 48 5.18 24.43 -37.72
N PRO A 49 4.18 23.93 -38.48
CA PRO A 49 2.78 24.06 -38.12
C PRO A 49 2.46 23.37 -36.79
N ASN A 50 1.53 23.97 -36.03
CA ASN A 50 1.05 23.45 -34.73
C ASN A 50 2.21 23.16 -33.76
N TRP A 51 3.16 24.10 -33.67
CA TRP A 51 4.26 24.06 -32.70
C TRP A 51 3.68 24.09 -31.28
N ARG A 52 4.00 23.04 -30.51
CA ARG A 52 3.61 22.86 -29.12
C ARG A 52 4.83 22.49 -28.30
N SER A 53 4.99 23.11 -27.13
CA SER A 53 5.92 22.66 -26.09
C SER A 53 5.49 23.23 -24.73
N PRO A 54 5.77 22.56 -23.60
CA PRO A 54 5.96 21.12 -23.52
C PRO A 54 4.66 20.36 -23.82
N MET A 55 4.73 19.07 -24.12
CA MET A 55 3.57 18.16 -24.22
C MET A 55 3.76 16.93 -23.32
N LEU A 56 2.67 16.24 -22.96
CA LEU A 56 2.72 14.99 -22.19
C LEU A 56 1.95 13.88 -22.91
N LEU A 57 2.65 12.81 -23.26
CA LEU A 57 2.06 11.54 -23.67
C LEU A 57 2.01 10.56 -22.49
N ARG A 58 1.06 9.64 -22.50
CA ARG A 58 0.89 8.61 -21.46
C ARG A 58 0.94 7.22 -22.07
N SER A 59 1.60 6.29 -21.40
CA SER A 59 1.74 4.91 -21.83
C SER A 59 1.47 3.96 -20.67
N ASN A 60 0.88 2.80 -20.98
CA ASN A 60 0.76 1.67 -20.06
C ASN A 60 1.90 0.65 -20.26
N THR A 61 2.91 0.96 -21.09
CA THR A 61 4.00 0.03 -21.38
C THR A 61 5.03 0.05 -20.25
N HIS A 62 4.90 -0.91 -19.34
CA HIS A 62 5.90 -1.18 -18.30
C HIS A 62 6.97 -2.16 -18.75
N ASP A 63 6.60 -3.13 -19.59
CA ASP A 63 7.54 -4.11 -20.14
C ASP A 63 8.32 -3.53 -21.31
N VAL A 64 9.50 -2.99 -21.01
CA VAL A 64 10.39 -2.37 -22.01
C VAL A 64 11.05 -3.37 -22.97
N THR A 65 10.86 -4.68 -22.75
CA THR A 65 11.17 -5.71 -23.75
C THR A 65 10.16 -5.74 -24.90
N THR A 66 9.15 -4.86 -24.87
CA THR A 66 8.20 -4.62 -25.97
C THR A 66 8.28 -3.17 -26.45
N PRO A 67 7.78 -2.87 -27.66
CA PRO A 67 7.68 -1.49 -28.14
C PRO A 67 6.73 -0.66 -27.29
N ILE A 68 7.13 0.57 -26.96
CA ILE A 68 6.28 1.52 -26.22
C ILE A 68 5.02 1.83 -27.04
N ASN A 69 3.88 1.70 -26.37
CA ASN A 69 2.57 2.05 -26.89
C ASN A 69 2.02 3.29 -26.18
N VAL A 70 1.78 4.35 -26.95
CA VAL A 70 1.19 5.59 -26.40
C VAL A 70 -0.32 5.39 -26.30
N ALA A 71 -0.84 5.43 -25.08
CA ALA A 71 -2.24 5.20 -24.75
C ALA A 71 -3.07 6.47 -24.88
N SER A 72 -2.56 7.61 -24.39
CA SER A 72 -3.26 8.89 -24.42
C SER A 72 -2.29 10.07 -24.41
N ALA A 73 -2.81 11.29 -24.52
CA ALA A 73 -2.05 12.53 -24.40
C ALA A 73 -2.81 13.50 -23.49
N ALA A 74 -2.09 14.28 -22.68
CA ALA A 74 -2.69 15.33 -21.87
C ALA A 74 -3.20 16.48 -22.73
N ARG A 75 -4.21 17.20 -22.24
CA ARG A 75 -4.83 18.36 -22.89
C ARG A 75 -5.20 18.11 -24.35
N ASN A 76 -5.64 16.89 -24.67
CA ASN A 76 -5.92 16.45 -26.05
C ASN A 76 -4.75 16.73 -27.00
N ALA A 77 -3.52 16.40 -26.57
CA ALA A 77 -2.29 16.63 -27.33
C ALA A 77 -1.99 18.11 -27.65
N ARG A 78 -2.38 19.03 -26.78
CA ARG A 78 -1.92 20.43 -26.80
C ARG A 78 -0.67 20.61 -25.96
N GLN A 79 -0.02 21.77 -26.08
CA GLN A 79 0.98 22.19 -25.11
C GLN A 79 0.39 22.24 -23.69
N LEU A 80 1.20 21.96 -22.68
CA LEU A 80 0.74 21.77 -21.30
C LEU A 80 0.17 23.03 -20.64
N TRP A 81 0.58 24.20 -21.11
CA TRP A 81 -0.03 25.49 -20.78
C TRP A 81 0.13 26.44 -21.96
N ASP A 82 -0.78 27.40 -22.06
CA ASP A 82 -0.90 28.24 -23.24
C ASP A 82 0.11 29.40 -23.20
N TYR A 83 0.92 29.52 -24.25
CA TYR A 83 1.78 30.68 -24.53
C TYR A 83 2.03 30.75 -26.05
N ALA A 84 2.36 31.93 -26.55
CA ALA A 84 2.75 32.09 -27.94
C ALA A 84 4.24 31.75 -28.12
N HIS A 85 4.56 30.82 -29.02
CA HIS A 85 5.93 30.58 -29.46
C HIS A 85 6.48 31.82 -30.20
N ASP A 86 7.79 32.05 -30.09
CA ASP A 86 8.49 33.23 -30.64
C ASP A 86 7.81 34.56 -30.27
N ASN A 87 7.43 34.68 -28.99
CA ASN A 87 6.96 35.95 -28.46
C ASN A 87 8.15 36.90 -28.16
N PRO A 88 7.91 38.19 -27.84
CA PRO A 88 8.98 39.15 -27.62
C PRO A 88 9.92 38.86 -26.43
N GLU A 89 9.57 37.97 -25.49
CA GLU A 89 10.36 37.64 -24.30
C GLU A 89 11.18 36.35 -24.48
N TYR A 90 10.63 35.34 -25.15
CA TYR A 90 11.26 34.04 -25.37
C TYR A 90 10.64 33.27 -26.55
N SER A 91 11.39 32.29 -27.07
CA SER A 91 10.98 31.44 -28.18
C SER A 91 10.09 30.27 -27.74
N THR A 92 10.51 29.52 -26.72
CA THR A 92 9.82 28.30 -26.30
C THR A 92 10.14 27.95 -24.85
N VAL A 93 9.44 26.94 -24.32
CA VAL A 93 9.62 26.38 -22.99
C VAL A 93 9.97 24.91 -23.13
N LEU A 94 11.16 24.51 -22.73
CA LEU A 94 11.71 23.17 -22.94
C LEU A 94 11.77 22.38 -21.63
N PRO A 95 11.17 21.19 -21.56
CA PRO A 95 11.19 20.38 -20.35
C PRO A 95 12.56 19.74 -20.13
N CYS A 96 12.96 19.63 -18.86
CA CYS A 96 14.17 18.90 -18.48
C CYS A 96 13.85 17.53 -17.92
N ASP A 97 13.01 17.47 -16.87
CA ASP A 97 12.58 16.23 -16.25
C ASP A 97 11.30 16.43 -15.43
N ALA A 98 10.58 15.34 -15.18
CA ALA A 98 9.36 15.30 -14.37
C ALA A 98 9.45 14.22 -13.28
N ILE A 99 8.80 14.47 -12.15
CA ILE A 99 8.76 13.56 -11.00
C ILE A 99 7.40 13.61 -10.32
N SER A 100 6.95 12.47 -9.84
CA SER A 100 5.73 12.36 -9.04
C SER A 100 6.08 12.26 -7.56
N ILE A 101 5.54 13.19 -6.76
CA ILE A 101 5.62 13.19 -5.30
C ILE A 101 4.19 13.17 -4.77
N GLY A 102 3.81 12.07 -4.10
CA GLY A 102 2.41 11.76 -3.87
C GLY A 102 1.62 11.76 -5.19
N ASN A 103 0.48 12.46 -5.20
CA ASN A 103 -0.39 12.58 -6.39
C ASN A 103 -0.03 13.73 -7.33
N ARG A 104 1.03 14.50 -7.03
CA ARG A 104 1.42 15.68 -7.80
C ARG A 104 2.59 15.38 -8.72
N ILE A 105 2.45 15.78 -9.98
CA ILE A 105 3.55 15.80 -10.96
C ILE A 105 4.22 17.16 -10.87
N TYR A 106 5.54 17.18 -10.66
CA TYR A 106 6.37 18.36 -10.82
C TYR A 106 7.15 18.26 -12.13
N LEU A 107 7.25 19.37 -12.85
CA LEU A 107 8.00 19.50 -14.10
C LEU A 107 8.93 20.69 -14.01
N TRP A 108 10.23 20.45 -14.21
CA TRP A 108 11.20 21.51 -14.40
C TRP A 108 11.32 21.84 -15.88
N VAL A 109 11.24 23.13 -16.21
CA VAL A 109 11.43 23.62 -17.58
C VAL A 109 12.44 24.76 -17.65
N MET A 110 13.07 24.88 -18.80
CA MET A 110 13.87 26.04 -19.20
C MET A 110 13.04 26.92 -20.13
N VAL A 111 12.94 28.21 -19.83
CA VAL A 111 12.35 29.19 -20.76
C VAL A 111 13.47 29.79 -21.59
N THR A 112 13.39 29.65 -22.92
CA THR A 112 14.54 29.84 -23.81
C THR A 112 14.24 30.79 -24.97
N GLU A 113 15.22 31.58 -25.37
CA GLU A 113 15.20 32.40 -26.58
C GLU A 113 16.28 31.88 -27.54
N GLY A 114 15.96 30.81 -28.26
CA GLY A 114 16.91 30.05 -29.06
C GLY A 114 17.81 29.10 -28.25
N LEU A 115 18.63 28.33 -28.97
CA LEU A 115 19.50 27.32 -28.36
C LEU A 115 20.65 27.95 -27.56
N GLY A 116 20.75 27.60 -26.28
CA GLY A 116 21.83 28.04 -25.39
C GLY A 116 21.65 29.43 -24.78
N ASN A 117 20.45 29.99 -24.87
CA ASN A 117 20.07 31.29 -24.29
C ASN A 117 18.84 31.10 -23.40
N GLU A 118 19.05 30.44 -22.26
CA GLU A 118 18.02 30.22 -21.24
C GLU A 118 17.83 31.50 -20.41
N LYS A 119 16.61 32.06 -20.44
CA LYS A 119 16.26 33.30 -19.73
C LYS A 119 16.10 33.06 -18.23
N TRP A 120 15.29 32.06 -17.90
CA TRP A 120 15.11 31.54 -16.54
C TRP A 120 14.68 30.07 -16.60
N CYS A 121 14.62 29.43 -15.45
CA CYS A 121 13.98 28.12 -15.29
C CYS A 121 12.79 28.25 -14.35
N GLU A 122 11.84 27.33 -14.43
CA GLU A 122 10.68 27.31 -13.55
C GLU A 122 10.26 25.89 -13.26
N ILE A 123 9.62 25.72 -12.09
CA ILE A 123 8.93 24.48 -11.75
C ILE A 123 7.44 24.77 -11.90
N ARG A 124 6.75 23.90 -12.63
CA ARG A 124 5.29 23.84 -12.65
C ARG A 124 4.83 22.51 -12.10
N TYR A 125 3.59 22.45 -11.63
CA TYR A 125 3.02 21.21 -11.15
C TYR A 125 1.60 20.95 -11.68
N SER A 126 1.22 19.68 -11.67
CA SER A 126 -0.12 19.21 -12.02
C SER A 126 -0.61 18.21 -11.00
N ASP A 127 -1.87 18.34 -10.59
CA ASP A 127 -2.57 17.47 -9.62
C ASP A 127 -3.60 16.53 -10.29
N ASP A 128 -3.70 16.59 -11.61
CA ASP A 128 -4.71 15.92 -12.43
C ASP A 128 -4.08 15.18 -13.61
N LEU A 129 -2.96 14.52 -13.32
CA LEU A 129 -2.24 13.67 -14.27
C LEU A 129 -1.74 14.41 -15.53
N GLY A 130 -1.52 15.73 -15.43
CA GLY A 130 -0.96 16.57 -16.48
C GLY A 130 -1.98 17.34 -17.30
N GLU A 131 -3.27 17.31 -16.96
CA GLU A 131 -4.32 18.03 -17.70
C GLU A 131 -4.29 19.54 -17.42
N ASN A 132 -4.05 19.95 -16.17
CA ASN A 132 -3.88 21.36 -15.78
C ASN A 132 -2.55 21.57 -15.06
N TRP A 133 -1.94 22.73 -15.30
CA TRP A 133 -0.61 23.08 -14.80
C TRP A 133 -0.63 24.40 -14.05
N THR A 134 -0.10 24.37 -12.83
CA THR A 134 0.06 25.54 -11.97
C THR A 134 1.52 25.98 -11.96
N ASP A 135 1.73 27.27 -12.13
CA ASP A 135 3.03 27.92 -11.95
C ASP A 135 3.32 28.06 -10.45
N THR A 136 4.51 27.67 -10.01
CA THR A 136 4.96 27.87 -8.63
C THR A 136 5.23 29.34 -8.30
N GLY A 137 5.31 30.20 -9.32
CA GLY A 137 5.64 31.62 -9.18
C GLY A 137 7.13 31.89 -9.00
N VAL A 138 7.97 30.85 -9.05
CA VAL A 138 9.41 30.95 -8.80
C VAL A 138 10.16 30.94 -10.13
N LYS A 139 10.80 32.07 -10.47
CA LYS A 139 11.76 32.17 -11.57
C LYS A 139 13.18 31.85 -11.07
N TRP A 140 13.69 30.69 -11.45
CA TRP A 140 15.01 30.21 -11.09
C TRP A 140 16.08 30.82 -12.00
N SER A 141 17.13 31.37 -11.38
CA SER A 141 18.25 31.96 -12.10
C SER A 141 19.10 30.91 -12.82
N THR A 142 19.46 31.21 -14.07
CA THR A 142 20.35 30.41 -14.92
C THR A 142 21.83 30.68 -14.68
N SER A 143 22.19 31.54 -13.71
CA SER A 143 23.59 31.88 -13.36
C SER A 143 24.10 31.20 -12.08
N VAL A 144 23.23 30.57 -11.29
CA VAL A 144 23.61 29.94 -10.02
C VAL A 144 24.61 28.81 -10.22
N TYR A 145 25.68 28.79 -9.41
CA TYR A 145 26.81 27.86 -9.50
C TYR A 145 27.51 27.89 -10.86
N GLY A 146 27.80 29.08 -11.40
CA GLY A 146 28.29 29.26 -12.77
C GLY A 146 27.26 28.84 -13.84
N GLY A 147 25.98 28.86 -13.47
CA GLY A 147 24.85 28.40 -14.26
C GLY A 147 24.80 26.89 -14.46
N LYS A 148 25.23 26.11 -13.47
CA LYS A 148 25.12 24.64 -13.45
C LYS A 148 23.78 24.15 -12.85
N ARG A 149 22.87 25.08 -12.54
CA ARG A 149 21.48 24.79 -12.10
C ARG A 149 20.47 25.32 -13.11
N THR A 150 20.63 24.90 -14.36
CA THR A 150 19.77 25.32 -15.48
C THR A 150 18.95 24.14 -15.97
N MET A 151 19.62 23.04 -16.29
CA MET A 151 18.95 21.78 -16.64
C MET A 151 19.08 20.81 -15.48
N VAL A 152 17.97 20.17 -15.11
CA VAL A 152 17.91 19.25 -13.96
C VAL A 152 17.35 17.91 -14.36
N THR A 153 17.74 16.88 -13.61
CA THR A 153 17.05 15.61 -13.52
C THR A 153 17.01 15.19 -12.06
N TRP A 154 15.95 14.48 -11.68
CA TRP A 154 15.66 14.20 -10.29
C TRP A 154 15.09 12.80 -10.08
N GLU A 155 15.26 12.29 -8.87
CA GLU A 155 14.68 11.01 -8.47
C GLU A 155 14.53 10.95 -6.95
N LYS A 156 13.49 10.25 -6.49
CA LYS A 156 13.25 10.04 -5.06
C LYS A 156 14.33 9.14 -4.46
N GLY A 157 14.80 9.53 -3.28
CA GLY A 157 15.76 8.75 -2.49
C GLY A 157 15.14 7.53 -1.82
N GLY A 158 13.86 7.63 -1.42
CA GLY A 158 13.22 6.69 -0.51
C GLY A 158 13.50 7.00 0.97
N ASP A 159 14.15 8.13 1.25
CA ASP A 159 14.53 8.63 2.58
C ASP A 159 13.91 10.01 2.89
N GLY A 160 12.84 10.37 2.16
CA GLY A 160 12.15 11.66 2.28
C GLY A 160 12.82 12.82 1.53
N PHE A 161 13.90 12.55 0.80
CA PHE A 161 14.56 13.53 -0.07
C PHE A 161 14.40 13.18 -1.55
N VAL A 162 14.33 14.22 -2.37
CA VAL A 162 14.60 14.16 -3.81
C VAL A 162 16.06 14.51 -4.03
N TYR A 163 16.74 13.71 -4.84
CA TYR A 163 18.10 13.99 -5.30
C TYR A 163 18.06 14.57 -6.70
N ILE A 164 18.77 15.67 -6.91
CA ILE A 164 18.79 16.39 -8.18
C ILE A 164 20.22 16.43 -8.71
N ILE A 165 20.43 15.91 -9.91
CA ILE A 165 21.63 16.20 -10.68
C ILE A 165 21.30 17.32 -11.66
N SER A 166 22.08 18.38 -11.66
CA SER A 166 21.89 19.51 -12.56
C SER A 166 23.16 19.87 -13.32
N THR A 167 22.99 20.48 -14.49
CA THR A 167 24.09 21.00 -15.33
C THR A 167 23.67 22.31 -15.99
N GLY A 168 24.49 22.81 -16.92
CA GLY A 168 24.15 23.94 -17.78
C GLY A 168 22.98 23.66 -18.71
N GLY A 169 22.49 24.70 -19.39
CA GLY A 169 21.45 24.55 -20.41
C GLY A 169 21.97 24.03 -21.74
N LEU A 170 21.29 24.40 -22.82
CA LEU A 170 21.50 23.90 -24.19
C LEU A 170 22.78 24.44 -24.85
N ALA A 171 23.56 25.28 -24.17
CA ALA A 171 24.95 25.53 -24.53
C ALA A 171 25.85 24.28 -24.39
N ARG A 172 25.38 23.27 -23.63
CA ARG A 172 26.00 21.95 -23.46
C ARG A 172 27.49 21.98 -23.13
N ASN A 173 27.92 22.92 -22.30
CA ASN A 173 29.33 23.25 -22.07
C ASN A 173 29.76 23.17 -20.59
N LYS A 174 28.93 22.60 -19.71
CA LYS A 174 29.19 22.54 -18.27
C LYS A 174 29.16 21.11 -17.72
N ASN A 175 29.83 20.93 -16.60
CA ASN A 175 29.82 19.72 -15.77
C ASN A 175 28.56 19.68 -14.88
N ALA A 176 28.28 18.53 -14.28
CA ALA A 176 27.14 18.32 -13.40
C ALA A 176 27.47 18.60 -11.92
N ILE A 177 26.45 18.97 -11.16
CA ILE A 177 26.47 19.10 -9.70
C ILE A 177 25.28 18.36 -9.09
N LEU A 178 25.37 18.03 -7.81
CA LEU A 178 24.35 17.28 -7.08
C LEU A 178 23.71 18.18 -6.00
N HIS A 179 22.41 18.02 -5.81
CA HIS A 179 21.62 18.64 -4.75
C HIS A 179 20.71 17.59 -4.11
N ARG A 180 20.20 17.92 -2.92
CA ARG A 180 19.01 17.28 -2.36
C ARG A 180 18.01 18.33 -1.89
N VAL A 181 16.75 17.96 -1.85
CA VAL A 181 15.67 18.78 -1.27
C VAL A 181 14.67 17.85 -0.58
N PRO A 182 14.11 18.22 0.58
CA PRO A 182 12.98 17.48 1.14
C PRO A 182 11.84 17.40 0.13
N GLU A 183 11.18 16.24 0.01
CA GLU A 183 10.09 16.03 -0.97
C GLU A 183 8.99 17.10 -0.89
N ALA A 184 8.61 17.48 0.33
CA ALA A 184 7.59 18.50 0.59
C ALA A 184 8.01 19.95 0.22
N GLN A 185 9.28 20.19 -0.07
CA GLN A 185 9.84 21.53 -0.31
C GLN A 185 10.51 21.63 -1.70
N ILE A 186 10.17 20.75 -2.63
CA ILE A 186 10.83 20.68 -3.95
C ILE A 186 10.78 22.00 -4.73
N ALA A 187 9.71 22.79 -4.56
CA ALA A 187 9.54 24.08 -5.23
C ALA A 187 10.37 25.21 -4.60
N GLU A 188 10.97 25.00 -3.43
CA GLU A 188 11.50 26.09 -2.60
C GLU A 188 13.01 26.26 -2.80
N PRO A 189 13.50 27.35 -3.43
CA PRO A 189 14.91 27.48 -3.80
C PRO A 189 15.89 27.41 -2.63
N SER A 190 15.47 27.88 -1.46
CA SER A 190 16.29 27.87 -0.24
C SER A 190 16.41 26.48 0.41
N ALA A 191 15.51 25.56 0.09
CA ALA A 191 15.52 24.19 0.64
C ALA A 191 16.51 23.27 -0.12
N TRP A 192 16.97 23.69 -1.31
CA TRP A 192 17.90 22.92 -2.12
C TRP A 192 19.31 22.98 -1.54
N ALA A 193 19.73 21.89 -0.90
CA ALA A 193 21.06 21.76 -0.33
C ALA A 193 22.03 21.19 -1.37
N PRO A 194 23.05 21.94 -1.83
CA PRO A 194 24.06 21.42 -2.75
C PRO A 194 24.99 20.41 -2.08
N TRP A 195 25.57 19.52 -2.86
CA TRP A 195 26.68 18.64 -2.46
C TRP A 195 27.99 19.24 -2.96
N GLY A 196 28.85 19.67 -2.03
CA GLY A 196 30.07 20.39 -2.38
C GLY A 196 31.26 20.04 -1.49
N TRP A 197 32.44 20.45 -1.93
CA TRP A 197 33.69 20.27 -1.21
C TRP A 197 34.11 21.56 -0.51
N ASN A 198 34.26 21.51 0.81
CA ASN A 198 34.87 22.57 1.61
C ASN A 198 35.76 21.94 2.69
N GLY A 199 36.93 21.44 2.29
CA GLY A 199 37.81 20.64 3.16
C GLY A 199 37.35 19.18 3.36
N ASN A 200 36.03 18.93 3.28
CA ASN A 200 35.38 17.63 3.15
C ASN A 200 34.12 17.76 2.26
N TRP A 201 33.61 16.65 1.73
CA TRP A 201 32.32 16.62 1.03
C TRP A 201 31.16 16.72 2.01
N GLY A 202 30.14 17.53 1.69
CA GLY A 202 29.00 17.73 2.57
C GLY A 202 27.81 18.40 1.89
N TRP A 203 26.61 18.16 2.44
CA TRP A 203 25.39 18.86 2.05
C TRP A 203 25.43 20.30 2.58
N GLY A 204 25.02 21.26 1.76
CA GLY A 204 25.10 22.69 2.06
C GLY A 204 26.43 23.34 1.64
N ASN A 205 27.46 22.54 1.32
CA ASN A 205 28.72 23.07 0.81
C ASN A 205 28.55 23.52 -0.65
N SER A 206 29.15 24.66 -1.01
CA SER A 206 29.14 25.14 -2.38
C SER A 206 29.85 24.16 -3.33
N PRO A 207 29.26 23.83 -4.49
CA PRO A 207 29.92 23.04 -5.53
C PRO A 207 30.87 23.87 -6.40
N GLY A 208 30.97 25.19 -6.15
CA GLY A 208 31.81 26.13 -6.88
C GLY A 208 31.22 26.61 -8.20
N ASP A 209 31.74 27.75 -8.71
CA ASP A 209 31.24 28.40 -9.92
C ASP A 209 31.98 28.01 -11.20
N ASP A 210 33.13 27.33 -11.12
CA ASP A 210 33.87 26.87 -12.30
C ASP A 210 32.97 25.92 -13.13
N PRO A 211 32.63 26.27 -14.38
CA PRO A 211 31.72 25.48 -15.20
C PRO A 211 32.32 24.14 -15.63
N THR A 212 33.65 23.98 -15.54
CA THR A 212 34.35 22.76 -15.94
C THR A 212 34.42 21.70 -14.84
N LYS A 213 34.15 22.08 -13.59
CA LYS A 213 34.27 21.21 -12.42
C LYS A 213 32.90 20.78 -11.89
N GLY A 214 32.85 19.60 -11.28
CA GLY A 214 31.62 19.03 -10.77
C GLY A 214 31.78 17.59 -10.27
N ILE A 215 30.67 16.86 -10.24
CA ILE A 215 30.63 15.46 -9.80
C ILE A 215 31.14 14.48 -10.89
N LEU A 216 31.35 14.94 -12.13
CA LEU A 216 31.97 14.16 -13.21
C LEU A 216 33.41 14.61 -13.47
N PRO A 217 34.22 13.83 -14.21
CA PRO A 217 35.59 14.22 -14.55
C PRO A 217 35.65 15.63 -15.12
N ASP A 218 36.70 16.37 -14.73
CA ASP A 218 36.86 17.76 -15.12
C ASP A 218 36.73 17.94 -16.64
N ARG A 219 36.05 19.02 -17.03
CA ARG A 219 35.74 19.41 -18.41
C ARG A 219 34.77 18.47 -19.14
N THR A 220 34.09 17.56 -18.44
CA THR A 220 32.92 16.86 -19.00
C THR A 220 31.86 17.89 -19.40
N LYS A 221 31.36 17.80 -20.63
CA LYS A 221 30.40 18.73 -21.21
C LYS A 221 29.09 18.01 -21.45
N LEU A 222 28.07 18.35 -20.68
CA LEU A 222 26.78 17.65 -20.72
C LEU A 222 25.73 18.42 -21.50
N GLY A 223 24.99 17.70 -22.33
CA GLY A 223 23.62 18.06 -22.71
C GLY A 223 22.61 17.31 -21.86
N GLU A 224 21.48 16.94 -22.45
CA GLU A 224 20.30 16.42 -21.74
C GLU A 224 20.62 15.22 -20.86
N ILE A 225 20.03 15.20 -19.66
CA ILE A 225 20.35 14.26 -18.58
C ILE A 225 19.11 13.59 -18.00
N CYS A 226 19.30 12.42 -17.37
CA CYS A 226 18.24 11.64 -16.73
C CYS A 226 18.78 10.84 -15.54
N LEU A 227 18.10 10.86 -14.40
CA LEU A 227 18.41 10.11 -13.19
C LEU A 227 17.20 9.25 -12.84
N ARG A 228 17.40 7.94 -12.70
CA ARG A 228 16.35 7.00 -12.27
C ARG A 228 16.84 6.06 -11.19
N ARG A 229 15.94 5.61 -10.33
CA ARG A 229 16.21 4.57 -9.34
C ARG A 229 15.69 3.23 -9.86
N ILE A 230 16.60 2.33 -10.20
CA ILE A 230 16.29 1.02 -10.80
C ILE A 230 16.81 -0.07 -9.89
N GLN A 231 15.91 -0.91 -9.37
CA GLN A 231 16.25 -2.08 -8.55
C GLN A 231 17.29 -1.75 -7.46
N GLY A 232 17.05 -0.66 -6.72
CA GLY A 232 17.93 -0.19 -5.64
C GLY A 232 19.17 0.61 -6.07
N ASN A 233 19.43 0.76 -7.37
CA ASN A 233 20.59 1.48 -7.91
C ASN A 233 20.17 2.86 -8.45
N PHE A 234 21.01 3.87 -8.25
CA PHE A 234 20.89 5.15 -8.95
C PHE A 234 21.55 5.04 -10.33
N VAL A 235 20.79 5.36 -11.36
CA VAL A 235 21.21 5.28 -12.76
C VAL A 235 21.15 6.66 -13.37
N PHE A 236 22.31 7.20 -13.69
CA PHE A 236 22.46 8.52 -14.29
C PHE A 236 22.87 8.38 -15.76
N SER A 237 22.02 8.81 -16.68
CA SER A 237 22.34 8.90 -18.10
C SER A 237 22.36 10.32 -18.60
N GLY A 238 22.95 10.52 -19.75
CA GLY A 238 22.87 11.79 -20.45
C GLY A 238 23.69 11.82 -21.72
N PHE A 239 23.60 12.95 -22.40
CA PHE A 239 24.37 13.24 -23.60
C PHE A 239 25.71 13.91 -23.22
N ASP A 240 26.82 13.22 -23.48
CA ASP A 240 28.16 13.77 -23.37
C ASP A 240 28.48 14.48 -24.70
N ALA A 241 28.30 15.80 -24.71
CA ALA A 241 28.51 16.62 -25.90
C ALA A 241 30.00 16.69 -26.29
N GLY A 242 30.92 16.54 -25.33
CA GLY A 242 32.36 16.52 -25.59
C GLY A 242 32.81 15.25 -26.30
N ALA A 243 32.29 14.09 -25.88
CA ALA A 243 32.59 12.80 -26.49
C ALA A 243 31.56 12.37 -27.55
N TYR A 244 30.54 13.20 -27.79
CA TYR A 244 29.44 13.03 -28.73
C TYR A 244 28.77 11.64 -28.65
N ASN A 245 28.38 11.24 -27.44
CA ASN A 245 27.73 9.95 -27.18
C ASN A 245 26.77 10.05 -25.99
N ALA A 246 25.89 9.05 -25.85
CA ALA A 246 25.12 8.86 -24.63
C ALA A 246 25.94 8.05 -23.64
N PHE A 247 25.89 8.41 -22.35
CA PHE A 247 26.43 7.61 -21.26
C PHE A 247 25.33 7.08 -20.34
N VAL A 248 25.65 6.02 -19.61
CA VAL A 248 24.91 5.50 -18.45
C VAL A 248 25.91 5.24 -17.34
N LYS A 249 25.68 5.79 -16.16
CA LYS A 249 26.46 5.58 -14.94
C LYS A 249 25.58 4.95 -13.88
N VAL A 250 26.15 4.04 -13.09
CA VAL A 250 25.42 3.32 -12.03
C VAL A 250 26.11 3.50 -10.70
N ALA A 251 25.36 3.89 -9.67
CA ALA A 251 25.84 4.14 -8.31
C ALA A 251 24.89 3.52 -7.28
N ALA A 252 25.42 3.20 -6.08
CA ALA A 252 24.60 2.66 -4.99
C ALA A 252 23.89 3.78 -4.25
N LYS A 253 24.57 4.93 -4.09
CA LYS A 253 24.07 6.13 -3.44
C LYS A 253 24.28 7.33 -4.35
N PRO A 254 23.44 8.38 -4.25
CA PRO A 254 23.59 9.58 -5.05
C PRO A 254 24.87 10.35 -4.72
N THR A 255 25.43 10.16 -3.52
CA THR A 255 26.69 10.77 -3.07
C THR A 255 27.94 9.95 -3.40
N ASP A 256 27.80 8.82 -4.08
CA ASP A 256 28.97 8.03 -4.50
C ASP A 256 29.84 8.83 -5.49
N ASN A 257 31.09 8.39 -5.66
CA ASN A 257 32.01 9.07 -6.55
C ASN A 257 31.67 8.83 -8.03
N TRP A 258 30.89 9.74 -8.61
CA TRP A 258 30.48 9.72 -10.02
C TRP A 258 31.64 9.87 -11.03
N HIS A 259 32.83 10.33 -10.60
CA HIS A 259 34.04 10.32 -11.44
C HIS A 259 34.44 8.89 -11.80
N THR A 260 34.34 7.97 -10.85
CA THR A 260 34.79 6.58 -10.96
C THR A 260 33.67 5.56 -11.07
N ALA A 261 32.40 5.98 -10.94
CA ALA A 261 31.25 5.10 -11.10
C ALA A 261 31.28 4.35 -12.45
N PRO A 262 30.92 3.04 -12.48
CA PRO A 262 30.83 2.26 -13.71
C PRO A 262 30.09 3.02 -14.80
N THR A 263 30.73 3.17 -15.97
CA THR A 263 30.24 4.00 -17.07
C THR A 263 30.10 3.17 -18.33
N TYR A 264 28.93 3.22 -18.94
CA TYR A 264 28.60 2.57 -20.19
C TYR A 264 28.32 3.64 -21.24
N ARG A 265 28.70 3.40 -22.50
CA ARG A 265 28.47 4.34 -23.60
C ARG A 265 27.71 3.64 -24.73
N PRO A 266 26.39 3.43 -24.56
CA PRO A 266 25.67 2.53 -25.43
C PRO A 266 25.31 3.12 -26.79
N VAL A 267 25.26 4.46 -26.92
CA VAL A 267 24.89 5.17 -28.15
C VAL A 267 25.98 6.14 -28.54
N LYS A 268 26.40 6.15 -29.81
CA LYS A 268 27.31 7.15 -30.37
C LYS A 268 26.54 8.10 -31.27
N GLY A 269 26.90 9.37 -31.25
CA GLY A 269 26.40 10.37 -32.18
C GLY A 269 27.20 10.35 -33.49
N SER A 270 26.55 10.70 -34.59
CA SER A 270 27.21 11.05 -35.85
C SER A 270 26.60 12.30 -36.48
N PHE A 271 27.37 13.03 -37.29
CA PHE A 271 26.88 14.13 -38.12
C PHE A 271 26.91 13.81 -39.62
N PHE A 272 27.55 12.69 -40.01
CA PHE A 272 27.94 12.41 -41.39
C PHE A 272 27.36 11.09 -41.94
N SER A 273 26.85 10.19 -41.10
CA SER A 273 26.10 8.99 -41.51
C SER A 273 25.53 8.23 -40.30
N ALA A 274 24.37 7.57 -40.48
CA ALA A 274 23.87 6.55 -39.56
C ALA A 274 24.64 5.23 -39.82
N GLY A 275 25.80 5.06 -39.17
CA GLY A 275 26.65 3.89 -39.37
C GLY A 275 26.61 2.93 -38.19
N GLY A 276 25.90 1.80 -38.31
CA GLY A 276 25.88 0.75 -37.29
C GLY A 276 24.73 0.84 -36.28
N PRO A 277 24.44 -0.25 -35.55
CA PRO A 277 23.25 -0.38 -34.69
C PRO A 277 23.28 0.48 -33.41
N ASP A 278 24.44 1.04 -33.06
CA ASP A 278 24.68 1.91 -31.91
C ASP A 278 24.89 3.38 -32.27
N VAL A 279 24.73 3.77 -33.55
CA VAL A 279 24.95 5.15 -34.00
C VAL A 279 23.63 5.85 -34.30
N VAL A 280 23.43 7.00 -33.66
CA VAL A 280 22.30 7.90 -33.89
C VAL A 280 22.80 9.14 -34.60
N ASP A 281 22.20 9.45 -35.74
CA ASP A 281 22.46 10.70 -36.45
C ASP A 281 21.95 11.87 -35.61
N ARG A 282 22.80 12.87 -35.41
CA ARG A 282 22.52 14.09 -34.62
C ARG A 282 21.91 13.80 -33.25
N LEU A 283 22.56 12.88 -32.54
CA LEU A 283 22.23 12.47 -31.19
C LEU A 283 22.15 13.66 -30.22
N TYR A 284 21.07 13.68 -29.44
CA TYR A 284 20.95 14.41 -28.18
C TYR A 284 19.85 13.70 -27.35
N GLY A 285 19.62 14.07 -26.09
CA GLY A 285 18.55 13.41 -25.30
C GLY A 285 18.84 11.93 -25.01
N SER A 286 19.00 11.56 -23.75
CA SER A 286 19.32 10.17 -23.40
C SER A 286 18.71 9.80 -22.07
N TYR A 287 17.47 9.31 -22.12
CA TYR A 287 16.62 9.12 -20.96
C TYR A 287 16.40 7.65 -20.64
N ILE A 288 16.60 7.26 -19.39
CA ILE A 288 16.33 5.88 -18.96
C ILE A 288 14.83 5.71 -18.71
N HIS A 289 14.25 4.65 -19.26
CA HIS A 289 12.88 4.28 -18.90
C HIS A 289 12.82 3.81 -17.43
N PRO A 290 11.91 4.33 -16.59
CA PRO A 290 11.91 4.05 -15.15
C PRO A 290 11.64 2.59 -14.78
N ASP A 291 11.00 1.81 -15.67
CA ASP A 291 10.82 0.35 -15.54
C ASP A 291 11.96 -0.50 -16.11
N SER A 292 13.11 0.10 -16.43
CA SER A 292 14.28 -0.69 -16.82
C SER A 292 14.69 -1.66 -15.71
N ARG A 293 15.29 -2.79 -16.09
CA ARG A 293 15.72 -3.88 -15.20
C ARG A 293 17.09 -4.38 -15.63
N PHE A 294 17.95 -4.62 -14.64
CA PHE A 294 19.28 -5.23 -14.84
C PHE A 294 19.21 -6.76 -14.91
N ASP A 295 18.26 -7.37 -14.20
CA ASP A 295 18.09 -8.83 -14.09
C ASP A 295 17.33 -9.47 -15.24
N ARG A 296 16.89 -8.67 -16.21
CA ARG A 296 16.12 -9.13 -17.36
C ARG A 296 16.85 -8.81 -18.66
N THR A 297 17.17 -9.85 -19.44
CA THR A 297 17.76 -9.69 -20.77
C THR A 297 16.88 -8.82 -21.66
N GLY A 298 17.45 -7.74 -22.20
CA GLY A 298 16.70 -6.75 -23.00
C GLY A 298 15.73 -5.88 -22.19
N GLY A 299 15.72 -6.03 -20.86
CA GLY A 299 14.85 -5.30 -19.94
C GLY A 299 15.36 -3.91 -19.56
N PHE A 300 16.45 -3.44 -20.14
CA PHE A 300 16.97 -2.09 -19.90
C PHE A 300 16.78 -1.23 -21.15
N ALA A 301 16.05 -0.12 -21.03
CA ALA A 301 15.66 0.69 -22.19
C ALA A 301 15.95 2.18 -22.01
N MET A 302 16.26 2.81 -23.14
CA MET A 302 16.52 4.24 -23.25
C MET A 302 15.66 4.86 -24.34
N ILE A 303 15.23 6.09 -24.10
CA ILE A 303 14.65 6.97 -25.12
C ILE A 303 15.75 7.92 -25.54
N VAL A 304 16.03 7.93 -26.84
CA VAL A 304 17.13 8.67 -27.43
C VAL A 304 16.56 9.62 -28.47
N SER A 305 16.96 10.89 -28.40
CA SER A 305 16.47 11.91 -29.32
C SER A 305 17.42 12.08 -30.53
N GLN A 306 16.83 12.32 -31.69
CA GLN A 306 17.53 12.63 -32.94
C GLN A 306 17.06 13.99 -33.45
N TRP A 307 18.02 14.80 -33.86
CA TRP A 307 17.76 16.15 -34.34
C TRP A 307 17.30 16.11 -35.80
N ALA A 308 16.44 17.05 -36.21
CA ALA A 308 15.99 17.13 -37.60
C ALA A 308 17.16 17.49 -38.54
N ALA A 309 17.31 16.74 -39.64
CA ALA A 309 18.30 17.00 -40.69
C ALA A 309 18.07 16.16 -41.96
N SER A 310 18.48 16.69 -43.12
CA SER A 310 18.59 15.94 -44.39
C SER A 310 17.35 15.12 -44.75
N GLY A 311 16.15 15.71 -44.59
CA GLY A 311 14.87 15.04 -44.88
C GLY A 311 14.34 14.14 -43.75
N ASN A 312 15.05 14.03 -42.62
CA ASN A 312 14.57 13.33 -41.43
C ASN A 312 13.97 14.31 -40.41
N PRO A 313 12.78 13.99 -39.85
CA PRO A 313 12.16 14.77 -38.80
C PRO A 313 12.87 14.58 -37.45
N TYR A 314 12.55 15.43 -36.48
CA TYR A 314 12.83 15.17 -35.07
C TYR A 314 12.25 13.83 -34.63
N ARG A 315 13.02 13.04 -33.87
CA ARG A 315 12.57 11.73 -33.36
C ARG A 315 12.94 11.51 -31.91
N ALA A 316 12.00 10.97 -31.15
CA ALA A 316 12.24 10.26 -29.90
C ALA A 316 12.18 8.75 -30.17
N MET A 317 13.21 7.99 -29.79
CA MET A 317 13.38 6.60 -30.21
C MET A 317 13.70 5.69 -29.03
N GLN A 318 12.97 4.58 -28.93
CA GLN A 318 13.22 3.54 -27.95
C GLN A 318 14.35 2.61 -28.42
N TYR A 319 15.33 2.42 -27.54
CA TYR A 319 16.40 1.46 -27.69
C TYR A 319 16.49 0.54 -26.47
N ARG A 320 16.89 -0.71 -26.70
CA ARG A 320 17.32 -1.63 -25.65
C ARG A 320 18.83 -1.59 -25.50
N ILE A 321 19.28 -1.59 -24.26
CA ILE A 321 20.68 -1.59 -23.88
C ILE A 321 20.99 -2.90 -23.17
N SER A 322 22.12 -3.51 -23.51
CA SER A 322 22.59 -4.74 -22.89
C SER A 322 23.91 -4.48 -22.17
N GLY A 323 24.18 -5.24 -21.11
CA GLY A 323 25.47 -5.24 -20.42
C GLY A 323 25.66 -4.13 -19.38
N VAL A 324 24.67 -3.27 -19.16
CA VAL A 324 24.65 -2.39 -17.98
C VAL A 324 24.48 -3.27 -16.76
N LYS A 325 25.36 -3.14 -15.76
CA LYS A 325 25.34 -3.97 -14.56
C LYS A 325 24.98 -3.12 -13.33
N PRO A 326 24.28 -3.71 -12.35
CA PRO A 326 24.01 -3.05 -11.10
C PRO A 326 25.28 -3.04 -10.23
N VAL A 327 25.38 -2.08 -9.32
CA VAL A 327 26.45 -2.02 -8.31
C VAL A 327 25.96 -2.45 -6.93
N VAL A 328 24.66 -2.29 -6.66
CA VAL A 328 23.94 -2.93 -5.56
C VAL A 328 23.37 -4.26 -6.08
N PRO A 329 23.56 -5.39 -5.37
CA PRO A 329 23.02 -6.67 -5.79
C PRO A 329 21.52 -6.57 -6.12
N VAL A 330 21.16 -7.00 -7.32
CA VAL A 330 19.76 -7.10 -7.72
C VAL A 330 19.24 -8.41 -7.18
N THR A 331 18.37 -8.33 -6.18
CA THR A 331 17.59 -9.47 -5.71
C THR A 331 16.51 -9.75 -6.75
N THR A 332 16.86 -10.61 -7.72
CA THR A 332 15.94 -11.04 -8.77
C THR A 332 14.86 -11.96 -8.17
N PRO A 333 13.57 -11.60 -8.21
CA PRO A 333 12.50 -12.57 -8.07
C PRO A 333 12.52 -13.44 -9.33
N THR A 334 12.59 -14.76 -9.20
CA THR A 334 12.58 -15.68 -10.35
C THR A 334 11.20 -15.65 -11.02
N THR A 335 11.09 -14.84 -12.07
CA THR A 335 9.89 -14.63 -12.89
C THR A 335 9.42 -15.91 -13.61
N THR A 336 8.16 -16.31 -13.40
CA THR A 336 7.26 -16.67 -14.50
C THR A 336 6.37 -15.44 -14.79
N VAL A 337 6.26 -15.11 -16.08
CA VAL A 337 5.70 -13.84 -16.57
C VAL A 337 4.17 -13.86 -16.55
N ARG A 338 3.51 -12.86 -15.94
CA ARG A 338 2.68 -11.86 -16.64
C ARG A 338 2.04 -10.79 -15.72
N GLU A 339 2.14 -9.57 -16.23
CA GLU A 339 1.30 -8.37 -16.02
C GLU A 339 1.55 -7.48 -14.79
N ALA A 340 1.31 -6.19 -15.02
CA ALA A 340 1.71 -5.06 -14.18
C ALA A 340 1.26 -5.25 -12.73
N THR A 341 2.05 -4.75 -11.77
CA THR A 341 1.52 -4.46 -10.44
C THR A 341 0.23 -3.65 -10.65
N PRO A 342 -0.95 -4.15 -10.24
CA PRO A 342 -2.16 -3.38 -10.40
C PRO A 342 -1.94 -2.02 -9.73
N MET A 343 -2.44 -0.93 -10.33
CA MET A 343 -2.84 0.20 -9.47
C MET A 343 -3.65 -0.41 -8.33
N ALA A 344 -3.47 0.09 -7.09
CA ALA A 344 -4.37 -0.27 -6.00
C ALA A 344 -5.79 -0.20 -6.56
N LEU A 345 -6.47 -1.34 -6.60
CA LEU A 345 -7.78 -1.46 -7.22
C LEU A 345 -8.66 -0.46 -6.48
N ARG A 346 -9.25 0.53 -7.16
CA ARG A 346 -10.10 1.53 -6.51
C ARG A 346 -11.54 1.36 -6.92
N PHE A 347 -12.46 1.61 -6.00
CA PHE A 347 -13.88 1.48 -6.22
C PHE A 347 -14.62 2.78 -5.96
N VAL A 348 -15.69 3.04 -6.70
CA VAL A 348 -16.61 4.12 -6.33
C VAL A 348 -17.25 3.79 -4.99
N PRO A 349 -17.42 4.78 -4.08
CA PRO A 349 -17.89 4.50 -2.74
C PRO A 349 -19.38 4.18 -2.66
N VAL A 350 -20.17 4.47 -3.70
CA VAL A 350 -21.62 4.15 -3.83
C VAL A 350 -21.93 3.86 -5.29
N VAL A 351 -22.82 2.88 -5.57
CA VAL A 351 -23.12 2.40 -6.93
C VAL A 351 -24.42 2.98 -7.49
N ASN A 352 -25.46 3.03 -6.67
CA ASN A 352 -26.81 3.31 -7.13
C ASN A 352 -27.11 4.82 -7.07
N GLY A 353 -27.49 5.40 -8.21
CA GLY A 353 -27.66 6.84 -8.39
C GLY A 353 -26.72 7.48 -9.42
N ASN A 354 -26.10 6.72 -10.34
CA ASN A 354 -25.21 7.25 -11.40
C ASN A 354 -24.01 8.09 -10.91
N ASN A 355 -23.53 7.90 -9.67
CA ASN A 355 -22.53 8.77 -9.06
C ASN A 355 -22.93 10.25 -9.08
N ILE A 356 -24.22 10.56 -8.89
CA ILE A 356 -24.70 11.95 -8.84
C ILE A 356 -24.08 12.64 -7.62
N ILE A 357 -23.11 13.50 -7.90
CA ILE A 357 -22.56 14.45 -6.93
C ILE A 357 -23.58 15.56 -6.78
N SER A 358 -24.30 15.53 -5.66
CA SER A 358 -25.32 16.51 -5.30
C SER A 358 -24.73 17.82 -4.76
N SER A 359 -23.51 17.75 -4.22
CA SER A 359 -22.73 18.91 -3.79
C SER A 359 -21.23 18.64 -3.91
N GLY A 360 -20.49 19.58 -4.47
CA GLY A 360 -19.05 19.45 -4.72
C GLY A 360 -18.17 19.95 -3.58
N PHE A 361 -16.86 19.71 -3.69
CA PHE A 361 -15.85 20.21 -2.75
C PHE A 361 -15.74 21.74 -2.82
N ARG A 362 -15.88 22.41 -1.67
CA ARG A 362 -15.70 23.87 -1.49
C ARG A 362 -16.33 24.75 -2.60
N THR A 363 -17.59 24.52 -2.94
CA THR A 363 -18.31 25.34 -3.94
C THR A 363 -18.48 26.79 -3.47
N PRO A 364 -18.76 27.75 -4.37
CA PRO A 364 -18.97 29.15 -4.00
C PRO A 364 -20.04 29.36 -2.92
N THR A 365 -21.05 28.49 -2.86
CA THR A 365 -22.14 28.54 -1.88
C THR A 365 -21.86 27.73 -0.60
N ARG A 366 -20.89 26.80 -0.64
CA ARG A 366 -20.44 26.00 0.52
C ARG A 366 -18.91 25.96 0.60
N PRO A 367 -18.23 27.10 0.83
CA PRO A 367 -16.76 27.18 0.78
C PRO A 367 -16.04 26.33 1.83
N ASN A 368 -16.75 25.90 2.88
CA ASN A 368 -16.23 25.07 3.96
C ASN A 368 -16.56 23.57 3.80
N HIS A 369 -17.12 23.16 2.67
CA HIS A 369 -17.46 21.75 2.39
C HIS A 369 -16.19 20.96 2.05
N ASN A 370 -15.71 20.14 2.98
CA ASN A 370 -14.42 19.43 2.91
C ASN A 370 -14.47 18.10 2.15
N GLY A 371 -15.59 17.78 1.52
CA GLY A 371 -15.80 16.56 0.75
C GLY A 371 -16.73 16.77 -0.45
N ILE A 372 -17.24 15.67 -1.00
CA ILE A 372 -18.29 15.64 -2.01
C ILE A 372 -19.47 14.81 -1.49
N ASP A 373 -20.69 15.17 -1.91
CA ASP A 373 -21.92 14.52 -1.46
C ASP A 373 -22.51 13.65 -2.58
N PHE A 374 -22.50 12.34 -2.41
CA PHE A 374 -23.14 11.38 -3.32
C PHE A 374 -24.60 11.18 -2.93
N ALA A 375 -25.53 11.70 -3.74
CA ALA A 375 -26.96 11.44 -3.51
C ALA A 375 -27.26 9.96 -3.73
N ALA A 376 -27.79 9.31 -2.70
CA ALA A 376 -28.12 7.89 -2.72
C ALA A 376 -29.24 7.59 -1.73
N PRO A 377 -30.13 6.63 -2.00
CA PRO A 377 -31.19 6.28 -1.08
C PRO A 377 -30.63 5.74 0.23
N GLN A 378 -31.34 5.98 1.32
CA GLN A 378 -30.97 5.45 2.62
C GLN A 378 -30.92 3.91 2.58
N GLY A 379 -29.88 3.31 3.16
CA GLY A 379 -29.63 1.87 3.16
C GLY A 379 -28.75 1.37 2.00
N GLU A 380 -28.47 2.21 1.01
CA GLU A 380 -27.57 1.89 -0.11
C GLU A 380 -26.15 1.56 0.42
N PRO A 381 -25.50 0.49 -0.07
CA PRO A 381 -24.14 0.14 0.34
C PRO A 381 -23.11 1.25 0.13
N ILE A 382 -22.24 1.44 1.13
CA ILE A 382 -21.03 2.27 1.04
C ILE A 382 -19.80 1.35 1.01
N TYR A 383 -18.89 1.60 0.09
CA TYR A 383 -17.69 0.79 -0.13
C TYR A 383 -16.39 1.56 0.15
N ALA A 384 -15.38 0.86 0.67
CA ALA A 384 -14.03 1.38 0.80
C ALA A 384 -13.45 1.67 -0.59
N VAL A 385 -12.92 2.87 -0.79
CA VAL A 385 -12.42 3.32 -2.10
C VAL A 385 -11.09 2.66 -2.41
N GLU A 386 -10.27 2.42 -1.39
CA GLU A 386 -8.98 1.73 -1.47
C GLU A 386 -8.82 0.82 -0.24
N GLU A 387 -7.84 -0.07 -0.26
CA GLU A 387 -7.48 -0.85 0.92
C GLU A 387 -6.74 -0.01 1.96
N GLY A 388 -6.96 -0.27 3.24
CA GLY A 388 -6.38 0.54 4.31
C GLY A 388 -6.89 0.15 5.68
N VAL A 389 -6.43 0.83 6.73
CA VAL A 389 -6.83 0.55 8.11
C VAL A 389 -7.88 1.55 8.56
N VAL A 390 -9.02 1.08 9.05
CA VAL A 390 -10.05 1.92 9.65
C VAL A 390 -9.48 2.54 10.92
N VAL A 391 -9.22 3.85 10.91
CA VAL A 391 -8.70 4.59 12.07
C VAL A 391 -9.81 5.25 12.88
N ARG A 392 -11.01 5.42 12.30
CA ARG A 392 -12.24 5.78 13.04
C ARG A 392 -13.45 5.05 12.50
N SER A 393 -14.37 4.66 13.38
CA SER A 393 -15.72 4.17 13.03
C SER A 393 -16.64 4.42 14.22
N ARG A 394 -17.23 5.62 14.29
CA ARG A 394 -17.91 6.12 15.49
C ARG A 394 -18.73 7.39 15.21
N PRO A 395 -19.47 7.93 16.19
CA PRO A 395 -20.08 9.25 16.07
C PRO A 395 -19.04 10.37 15.85
N ALA A 396 -19.40 11.36 15.02
CA ALA A 396 -18.58 12.54 14.79
C ALA A 396 -19.45 13.79 14.55
N SER A 397 -19.07 14.89 15.20
CA SER A 397 -19.78 16.17 15.09
C SER A 397 -19.90 16.61 13.63
N GLY A 398 -21.11 16.89 13.17
CA GLY A 398 -21.43 17.26 11.79
C GLY A 398 -21.66 16.08 10.85
N PHE A 399 -21.13 14.89 11.14
CA PHE A 399 -21.25 13.70 10.28
C PHE A 399 -22.33 12.72 10.74
N GLY A 400 -22.87 12.87 11.97
CA GLY A 400 -23.66 11.82 12.60
C GLY A 400 -22.72 10.70 13.02
N ASN A 401 -22.52 9.71 12.15
CA ASN A 401 -21.41 8.76 12.24
C ASN A 401 -20.51 8.85 11.03
N TRP A 402 -19.24 8.52 11.25
CA TRP A 402 -18.26 8.48 10.18
C TRP A 402 -17.38 7.22 10.24
N ILE A 403 -16.75 6.93 9.12
CA ILE A 403 -15.62 6.02 9.02
C ILE A 403 -14.45 6.81 8.46
N VAL A 404 -13.26 6.63 9.04
CA VAL A 404 -12.00 7.15 8.48
C VAL A 404 -11.10 5.97 8.20
N ILE A 405 -10.62 5.82 6.97
CA ILE A 405 -9.68 4.77 6.58
C ILE A 405 -8.34 5.42 6.22
N ASP A 406 -7.29 4.97 6.88
CA ASP A 406 -5.89 5.31 6.61
C ASP A 406 -5.38 4.44 5.45
N HIS A 407 -5.08 5.08 4.33
CA HIS A 407 -4.42 4.49 3.16
C HIS A 407 -2.99 5.03 3.01
N GLN A 408 -2.39 5.60 4.06
CA GLN A 408 -1.08 6.23 4.01
C GLN A 408 0.02 5.31 3.46
N PRO A 409 0.04 3.98 3.73
CA PRO A 409 1.03 3.06 3.16
C PRO A 409 0.92 2.86 1.64
N THR A 410 -0.28 2.96 1.05
CA THR A 410 -0.54 2.61 -0.36
C THR A 410 -0.85 3.82 -1.24
N ALA A 411 -1.54 4.83 -0.71
CA ALA A 411 -1.99 6.01 -1.44
C ALA A 411 -1.70 7.35 -0.75
N HIS A 412 -1.06 7.36 0.42
CA HIS A 412 -0.65 8.60 1.12
C HIS A 412 -1.83 9.55 1.44
N VAL A 413 -3.03 8.98 1.63
CA VAL A 413 -4.26 9.71 1.95
C VAL A 413 -5.08 8.96 3.01
N ASP A 414 -5.97 9.67 3.69
CA ASP A 414 -7.11 9.07 4.39
C ASP A 414 -8.39 9.35 3.60
N THR A 415 -9.33 8.42 3.66
CA THR A 415 -10.69 8.65 3.18
C THR A 415 -11.65 8.75 4.37
N VAL A 416 -12.67 9.59 4.26
CA VAL A 416 -13.71 9.79 5.27
C VAL A 416 -15.07 9.54 4.65
N TYR A 417 -15.93 8.80 5.34
CA TYR A 417 -17.30 8.48 4.94
C TYR A 417 -18.23 8.96 6.03
N GLY A 418 -19.29 9.71 5.69
CA GLY A 418 -20.17 10.38 6.65
C GLY A 418 -21.66 10.20 6.41
N HIS A 419 -22.45 10.63 7.39
CA HIS A 419 -23.93 10.62 7.43
C HIS A 419 -24.58 9.25 7.62
N MET A 420 -23.82 8.25 8.07
CA MET A 420 -24.35 6.91 8.36
C MET A 420 -25.05 6.83 9.72
N ARG A 421 -25.99 5.89 9.85
CA ARG A 421 -26.50 5.48 11.17
C ARG A 421 -25.50 4.59 11.86
N ALA A 422 -25.49 4.60 13.20
CA ALA A 422 -24.59 3.75 13.97
C ALA A 422 -24.82 2.26 13.68
N ALA A 423 -26.09 1.84 13.52
CA ALA A 423 -26.45 0.47 13.15
C ALA A 423 -26.05 0.07 11.72
N ASP A 424 -25.67 1.04 10.89
CA ASP A 424 -25.30 0.83 9.50
C ASP A 424 -23.77 0.90 9.28
N LEU A 425 -22.96 1.03 10.35
CA LEU A 425 -21.51 0.85 10.31
C LEU A 425 -21.18 -0.64 10.30
N LEU A 426 -20.43 -1.13 9.30
CA LEU A 426 -20.10 -2.55 9.16
C LEU A 426 -18.65 -2.88 9.53
N VAL A 427 -17.85 -1.86 9.87
CA VAL A 427 -16.42 -1.98 10.22
C VAL A 427 -16.10 -1.20 11.49
N SER A 428 -15.02 -1.56 12.17
CA SER A 428 -14.60 -0.98 13.47
C SER A 428 -13.18 -0.40 13.41
N GLU A 429 -12.82 0.48 14.35
CA GLU A 429 -11.45 1.02 14.47
C GLU A 429 -10.42 -0.11 14.63
N GLY A 430 -9.31 -0.02 13.90
CA GLY A 430 -8.25 -1.04 13.82
C GLY A 430 -8.44 -2.08 12.71
N MET A 431 -9.63 -2.16 12.09
CA MET A 431 -9.91 -3.14 11.03
C MET A 431 -9.22 -2.75 9.73
N PHE A 432 -8.43 -3.65 9.14
CA PHE A 432 -8.01 -3.50 7.74
C PHE A 432 -9.20 -3.81 6.81
N VAL A 433 -9.41 -2.98 5.80
CA VAL A 433 -10.45 -3.15 4.79
C VAL A 433 -9.82 -3.20 3.41
N ARG A 434 -10.38 -4.02 2.52
CA ARG A 434 -9.95 -4.07 1.11
C ARG A 434 -10.67 -3.00 0.30
N ALA A 435 -10.06 -2.57 -0.80
CA ALA A 435 -10.77 -1.74 -1.76
C ALA A 435 -12.01 -2.47 -2.31
N GLY A 436 -13.14 -1.78 -2.36
CA GLY A 436 -14.43 -2.34 -2.78
C GLY A 436 -15.15 -3.14 -1.70
N GLN A 437 -14.58 -3.27 -0.50
CA GLN A 437 -15.26 -3.88 0.64
C GLN A 437 -16.41 -2.97 1.09
N GLN A 438 -17.59 -3.53 1.33
CA GLN A 438 -18.69 -2.77 1.93
C GLN A 438 -18.35 -2.43 3.39
N ILE A 439 -18.36 -1.15 3.72
CA ILE A 439 -17.96 -0.63 5.04
C ILE A 439 -19.13 -0.01 5.82
N ALA A 440 -20.18 0.42 5.13
CA ALA A 440 -21.39 0.95 5.77
C ALA A 440 -22.61 0.94 4.84
N ARG A 441 -23.69 1.60 5.26
CA ARG A 441 -24.83 1.97 4.42
C ARG A 441 -25.15 3.47 4.53
N VAL A 442 -25.60 4.05 3.42
CA VAL A 442 -25.99 5.46 3.32
C VAL A 442 -27.07 5.78 4.34
N GLY A 443 -26.87 6.83 5.10
CA GLY A 443 -27.84 7.33 6.07
C GLY A 443 -28.31 8.74 5.73
N ASN A 444 -28.78 9.43 6.76
CA ASN A 444 -29.18 10.84 6.70
C ASN A 444 -28.91 11.53 8.07
N GLU A 445 -27.89 11.07 8.79
CA GLU A 445 -27.60 11.50 10.16
C GLU A 445 -26.62 12.68 10.20
N GLY A 446 -26.59 13.43 11.30
CA GLY A 446 -25.72 14.61 11.41
C GLY A 446 -26.25 15.82 10.63
N ASP A 447 -25.36 16.66 10.13
CA ASP A 447 -25.72 17.90 9.41
C ASP A 447 -26.11 17.61 7.95
N SER A 448 -27.08 16.71 7.76
CA SER A 448 -27.58 16.26 6.46
C SER A 448 -28.98 16.82 6.19
N THR A 449 -29.24 17.22 4.94
CA THR A 449 -30.55 17.74 4.49
C THR A 449 -31.35 16.74 3.65
N GLY A 450 -30.78 15.57 3.36
CA GLY A 450 -31.40 14.46 2.65
C GLY A 450 -30.42 13.29 2.49
N PRO A 451 -30.88 12.05 2.21
CA PRO A 451 -29.99 10.88 2.16
C PRO A 451 -28.85 11.01 1.14
N HIS A 452 -27.61 10.88 1.62
CA HIS A 452 -26.40 10.92 0.81
C HIS A 452 -25.19 10.34 1.58
N LEU A 453 -24.13 9.99 0.86
CA LEU A 453 -22.80 9.79 1.43
C LEU A 453 -22.02 11.10 1.33
N HIS A 454 -21.52 11.60 2.46
CA HIS A 454 -20.49 12.63 2.46
C HIS A 454 -19.10 11.97 2.46
N PHE A 455 -18.30 12.25 1.45
CA PHE A 455 -17.00 11.61 1.21
C PHE A 455 -15.88 12.66 1.20
N GLU A 456 -14.90 12.55 2.10
CA GLU A 456 -13.72 13.42 2.14
C GLU A 456 -12.44 12.65 1.83
N VAL A 457 -11.41 13.36 1.35
CA VAL A 457 -10.05 12.84 1.18
C VAL A 457 -9.07 13.78 1.86
N TRP A 458 -8.16 13.25 2.66
CA TRP A 458 -7.21 14.03 3.45
C TRP A 458 -5.78 13.61 3.14
N THR A 459 -4.91 14.58 2.88
CA THR A 459 -3.48 14.32 2.64
C THR A 459 -2.77 13.85 3.90
N SER A 460 -1.59 13.26 3.76
CA SER A 460 -0.71 12.92 4.89
C SER A 460 -0.53 14.09 5.87
N PRO A 461 -0.56 13.86 7.20
CA PRO A 461 -0.64 12.58 7.90
C PRO A 461 -2.06 12.01 8.10
N GLY A 462 -3.06 12.48 7.35
CA GLY A 462 -4.43 11.97 7.39
C GLY A 462 -5.43 12.94 8.00
N ARG A 463 -6.65 12.49 8.33
CA ARG A 463 -7.75 13.36 8.82
C ARG A 463 -7.38 14.17 10.08
N PHE A 464 -6.46 13.64 10.89
CA PHE A 464 -6.07 14.20 12.19
C PHE A 464 -4.80 15.07 12.15
N GLY A 465 -4.40 15.54 10.98
CA GLY A 465 -3.27 16.49 10.86
C GLY A 465 -2.97 16.99 9.45
N GLY A 466 -3.60 16.41 8.42
CA GLY A 466 -3.46 16.79 7.02
C GLY A 466 -4.52 17.79 6.56
N ALA A 467 -4.56 18.03 5.24
CA ALA A 467 -5.50 18.94 4.60
C ALA A 467 -6.53 18.18 3.76
N ALA A 468 -7.81 18.59 3.86
CA ALA A 468 -8.85 18.13 2.97
C ALA A 468 -8.56 18.59 1.53
N ILE A 469 -8.65 17.66 0.59
CA ILE A 469 -8.49 17.89 -0.86
C ILE A 469 -9.76 17.45 -1.59
N ASP A 470 -9.91 17.91 -2.83
CA ASP A 470 -11.02 17.47 -3.68
C ASP A 470 -10.99 15.94 -3.83
N PRO A 471 -12.07 15.22 -3.48
CA PRO A 471 -12.15 13.77 -3.63
C PRO A 471 -12.29 13.29 -5.09
N GLN A 472 -12.80 14.12 -6.01
CA GLN A 472 -13.12 13.68 -7.37
C GLN A 472 -11.90 13.09 -8.12
N PRO A 473 -10.69 13.67 -8.07
CA PRO A 473 -9.49 13.08 -8.69
C PRO A 473 -9.15 11.68 -8.19
N LEU A 474 -9.40 11.35 -6.91
CA LEU A 474 -9.14 10.01 -6.36
C LEU A 474 -10.05 8.96 -6.98
N LEU A 475 -11.25 9.35 -7.40
CA LEU A 475 -12.29 8.47 -7.90
C LEU A 475 -12.23 8.22 -9.42
N VAL A 476 -11.42 8.97 -10.16
CA VAL A 476 -11.26 8.80 -11.62
C VAL A 476 -10.70 7.42 -11.94
N GLY A 477 -11.43 6.65 -12.78
CA GLY A 477 -11.02 5.31 -13.18
C GLY A 477 -11.31 4.22 -12.13
N SER A 478 -12.01 4.55 -11.05
CA SER A 478 -12.47 3.56 -10.07
C SER A 478 -13.50 2.62 -10.69
N ALA A 479 -13.43 1.34 -10.35
CA ALA A 479 -14.40 0.34 -10.75
C ALA A 479 -15.72 0.53 -9.99
N ASN A 480 -16.83 0.07 -10.58
CA ASN A 480 -18.06 -0.11 -9.81
C ASN A 480 -17.91 -1.37 -8.96
N PRO A 481 -18.15 -1.30 -7.64
CA PRO A 481 -18.25 -2.51 -6.85
C PRO A 481 -19.45 -3.29 -7.36
N ASP A 482 -19.19 -4.50 -7.87
CA ASP A 482 -20.24 -5.43 -8.28
C ASP A 482 -20.63 -6.25 -7.05
N PRO A 483 -21.89 -6.14 -6.57
CA PRO A 483 -22.37 -6.89 -5.42
C PRO A 483 -22.28 -8.42 -5.60
N GLY A 484 -21.95 -8.92 -6.81
CA GLY A 484 -21.85 -10.34 -7.13
C GLY A 484 -20.48 -10.88 -7.55
N THR A 485 -19.40 -10.08 -7.66
CA THR A 485 -18.08 -10.60 -8.16
C THR A 485 -16.86 -10.36 -7.28
N ILE A 486 -17.02 -9.82 -6.07
CA ILE A 486 -16.00 -9.94 -5.02
C ILE A 486 -16.59 -10.86 -3.95
N ASP A 487 -16.07 -12.09 -3.82
CA ASP A 487 -16.31 -12.89 -2.62
C ASP A 487 -15.64 -12.16 -1.44
N PRO A 488 -16.40 -11.57 -0.50
CA PRO A 488 -15.86 -10.79 0.60
C PRO A 488 -15.00 -11.63 1.56
N ALA A 489 -15.01 -12.95 1.43
CA ALA A 489 -14.37 -13.87 2.35
C ALA A 489 -12.92 -14.23 1.99
N ALA A 490 -12.45 -14.01 0.75
CA ALA A 490 -11.11 -14.41 0.32
C ALA A 490 -10.04 -13.35 0.58
N GLY A 491 -8.94 -13.71 1.25
CA GLY A 491 -7.84 -12.81 1.57
C GLY A 491 -6.68 -13.47 2.32
N THR A 492 -5.64 -12.66 2.61
CA THR A 492 -4.57 -13.04 3.54
C THR A 492 -5.02 -12.79 4.97
N PHE A 493 -5.03 -13.84 5.78
CA PHE A 493 -5.33 -13.81 7.20
C PHE A 493 -4.05 -14.02 7.98
N TYR A 494 -3.77 -13.16 8.97
CA TYR A 494 -2.55 -13.27 9.77
C TYR A 494 -2.78 -14.09 11.04
N GLY A 495 -1.78 -14.86 11.44
CA GLY A 495 -1.77 -15.60 12.68
C GLY A 495 -0.46 -15.49 13.43
N VAL A 496 -0.46 -15.96 14.68
CA VAL A 496 0.69 -15.93 15.58
C VAL A 496 0.87 -17.32 16.17
N ASP A 497 2.10 -17.77 16.29
CA ASP A 497 2.41 -18.93 17.12
C ASP A 497 3.35 -18.55 18.27
N ILE A 498 3.11 -19.14 19.44
CA ILE A 498 3.84 -18.84 20.68
C ILE A 498 4.19 -20.12 21.46
N SER A 499 5.16 -20.01 22.35
CA SER A 499 5.57 -21.07 23.27
C SER A 499 5.77 -20.53 24.68
N ASN A 500 6.24 -21.39 25.59
CA ASN A 500 6.74 -21.02 26.91
C ASN A 500 7.77 -19.87 26.90
N HIS A 501 8.45 -19.60 25.77
CA HIS A 501 9.42 -18.50 25.67
C HIS A 501 8.77 -17.11 25.72
N GLN A 502 7.48 -16.99 25.37
CA GLN A 502 6.74 -15.74 25.41
C GLN A 502 6.06 -15.49 26.78
N GLY A 503 6.02 -16.47 27.67
CA GLY A 503 5.46 -16.35 29.02
C GLY A 503 4.01 -15.86 29.05
N ASN A 504 3.71 -14.85 29.88
CA ASN A 504 2.39 -14.21 29.94
C ASN A 504 2.12 -13.30 28.72
N PHE A 505 2.05 -13.89 27.54
CA PHE A 505 1.71 -13.19 26.30
C PHE A 505 0.26 -12.65 26.36
N ASP A 506 0.01 -11.49 25.75
CA ASP A 506 -1.30 -10.82 25.74
C ASP A 506 -2.11 -11.22 24.50
N ILE A 507 -2.77 -12.37 24.60
CA ILE A 507 -3.61 -12.96 23.55
C ILE A 507 -4.78 -12.03 23.19
N ALA A 508 -5.32 -11.30 24.16
CA ALA A 508 -6.40 -10.36 23.92
C ALA A 508 -5.91 -9.15 23.08
N ALA A 509 -4.71 -8.64 23.35
CA ALA A 509 -4.08 -7.61 22.51
C ALA A 509 -3.82 -8.13 21.10
N THR A 510 -3.33 -9.35 20.94
CA THR A 510 -3.13 -9.96 19.61
C THR A 510 -4.43 -9.97 18.80
N LYS A 511 -5.56 -10.31 19.43
CA LYS A 511 -6.87 -10.24 18.75
C LYS A 511 -7.27 -8.80 18.41
N ARG A 512 -7.05 -7.85 19.32
CA ARG A 512 -7.31 -6.41 19.08
C ARG A 512 -6.44 -5.82 17.97
N GLU A 513 -5.24 -6.36 17.76
CA GLU A 513 -4.32 -5.98 16.68
C GLU A 513 -4.68 -6.58 15.31
N GLY A 514 -5.79 -7.35 15.22
CA GLY A 514 -6.35 -7.80 13.94
C GLY A 514 -5.92 -9.20 13.49
N PHE A 515 -5.24 -9.97 14.34
CA PHE A 515 -4.89 -11.35 14.01
C PHE A 515 -6.13 -12.26 13.98
N SER A 516 -6.11 -13.23 13.08
CA SER A 516 -7.25 -14.08 12.73
C SER A 516 -7.18 -15.46 13.35
N PHE A 517 -5.97 -16.03 13.50
CA PHE A 517 -5.76 -17.34 14.09
C PHE A 517 -4.52 -17.39 15.01
N MET A 518 -4.44 -18.41 15.87
CA MET A 518 -3.33 -18.54 16.82
C MET A 518 -2.94 -20.00 17.09
N ALA A 519 -1.65 -20.26 17.26
CA ALA A 519 -1.15 -21.54 17.75
C ALA A 519 -0.34 -21.34 19.04
N ALA A 520 -0.39 -22.31 19.96
CA ALA A 520 0.47 -22.28 21.15
C ALA A 520 1.05 -23.66 21.47
N LYS A 521 2.28 -23.69 21.98
CA LYS A 521 2.94 -24.95 22.37
C LYS A 521 2.13 -25.62 23.47
N CYS A 522 1.78 -26.88 23.25
CA CYS A 522 1.11 -27.73 24.23
C CYS A 522 2.13 -28.68 24.86
N THR A 523 2.83 -29.46 24.04
CA THR A 523 3.77 -30.49 24.52
C THR A 523 4.98 -30.62 23.59
N GLU A 524 6.02 -31.28 24.09
CA GLU A 524 7.17 -31.69 23.30
C GLU A 524 7.61 -33.09 23.71
N GLY A 525 7.83 -33.96 22.72
CA GLY A 525 8.27 -35.34 22.94
C GLY A 525 7.41 -36.10 23.94
N ASP A 526 8.00 -37.09 24.60
CA ASP A 526 7.31 -37.88 25.62
C ASP A 526 7.28 -37.25 27.03
N PHE A 527 7.95 -36.11 27.21
CA PHE A 527 8.29 -35.60 28.55
C PHE A 527 7.77 -34.19 28.85
N PHE A 528 7.81 -33.25 27.88
CA PHE A 528 7.59 -31.85 28.18
C PHE A 528 6.13 -31.45 28.01
N LYS A 529 5.66 -30.65 28.98
CA LYS A 529 4.33 -30.05 29.02
C LYS A 529 4.49 -28.55 29.23
N ASP A 530 3.95 -27.75 28.31
CA ASP A 530 4.05 -26.30 28.43
C ASP A 530 3.17 -25.82 29.59
N THR A 531 3.78 -25.15 30.56
CA THR A 531 3.08 -24.65 31.76
C THR A 531 2.12 -23.49 31.45
N PHE A 532 2.32 -22.77 30.35
CA PHE A 532 1.43 -21.70 29.90
C PHE A 532 0.26 -22.21 29.05
N TRP A 533 0.33 -23.45 28.54
CA TRP A 533 -0.71 -24.01 27.68
C TRP A 533 -2.14 -23.90 28.26
N PRO A 534 -2.44 -24.28 29.52
CA PRO A 534 -3.81 -24.19 30.02
C PRO A 534 -4.38 -22.76 29.97
N ARG A 535 -3.59 -21.76 30.38
CA ARG A 535 -3.96 -20.34 30.29
C ARG A 535 -4.13 -19.91 28.83
N ASN A 536 -3.17 -20.24 27.98
CA ASN A 536 -3.18 -19.81 26.59
C ASN A 536 -4.34 -20.44 25.82
N ARG A 537 -4.63 -21.72 26.06
CA ARG A 537 -5.81 -22.43 25.57
C ARG A 537 -7.09 -21.69 25.95
N ASP A 538 -7.28 -21.38 27.22
CA ASP A 538 -8.51 -20.74 27.70
C ASP A 538 -8.68 -19.32 27.10
N LEU A 539 -7.59 -18.56 26.98
CA LEU A 539 -7.60 -17.25 26.32
C LEU A 539 -7.80 -17.34 24.81
N MET A 540 -7.23 -18.34 24.14
CA MET A 540 -7.45 -18.56 22.70
C MET A 540 -8.88 -19.04 22.42
N LEU A 541 -9.46 -19.89 23.27
CA LEU A 541 -10.89 -20.23 23.21
C LEU A 541 -11.75 -18.97 23.30
N GLN A 542 -11.39 -18.04 24.19
CA GLN A 542 -12.12 -16.79 24.37
C GLN A 542 -11.95 -15.81 23.19
N HIS A 543 -10.75 -15.68 22.62
CA HIS A 543 -10.42 -14.60 21.68
C HIS A 543 -10.30 -15.04 20.22
N PHE A 544 -10.12 -16.34 19.97
CA PHE A 544 -9.97 -16.96 18.64
C PHE A 544 -10.88 -18.19 18.50
N PRO A 545 -12.19 -18.08 18.80
CA PRO A 545 -13.09 -19.24 18.80
C PRO A 545 -13.09 -19.93 17.43
N GLY A 546 -12.81 -21.23 17.42
CA GLY A 546 -12.74 -22.05 16.21
C GLY A 546 -11.57 -21.74 15.25
N MET A 547 -10.63 -20.86 15.64
CA MET A 547 -9.50 -20.42 14.81
C MET A 547 -8.17 -20.49 15.59
N PHE A 548 -7.97 -21.55 16.37
CA PHE A 548 -6.73 -21.79 17.09
C PHE A 548 -6.37 -23.27 17.17
N CYS A 549 -5.11 -23.58 17.46
CA CYS A 549 -4.66 -24.94 17.76
C CYS A 549 -3.63 -24.98 18.89
N GLY A 550 -3.47 -26.16 19.49
CA GLY A 550 -2.29 -26.49 20.27
C GLY A 550 -1.25 -27.17 19.39
N TYR A 551 0.04 -26.96 19.62
CA TYR A 551 1.06 -27.67 18.87
C TYR A 551 1.89 -28.64 19.71
N HIS A 552 2.26 -29.75 19.09
CA HIS A 552 3.14 -30.77 19.66
C HIS A 552 4.47 -30.77 18.90
N PHE A 553 5.56 -30.43 19.58
CA PHE A 553 6.90 -30.56 19.02
C PHE A 553 7.32 -32.02 19.05
N ALA A 554 7.43 -32.65 17.89
CA ALA A 554 7.79 -34.06 17.76
C ALA A 554 9.27 -34.27 18.08
N ARG A 555 9.57 -35.34 18.82
CA ARG A 555 10.94 -35.85 18.99
C ARG A 555 11.04 -37.20 18.29
N ASN A 556 11.83 -37.28 17.22
CA ASN A 556 11.80 -38.45 16.33
C ASN A 556 12.37 -39.71 16.99
N GLY A 557 13.19 -39.55 18.04
CA GLY A 557 13.72 -40.64 18.85
C GLY A 557 12.76 -41.17 19.91
N ASP A 558 11.71 -40.42 20.25
CA ASP A 558 10.80 -40.78 21.35
C ASP A 558 9.71 -41.77 20.87
N PRO A 559 9.26 -42.71 21.72
CA PRO A 559 8.19 -43.62 21.35
C PRO A 559 6.90 -42.88 20.99
N ILE A 560 6.39 -43.06 19.77
CA ILE A 560 5.15 -42.41 19.26
C ILE A 560 4.00 -42.52 20.27
N LYS A 561 3.79 -43.71 20.85
CA LYS A 561 2.72 -43.93 21.84
C LYS A 561 2.88 -43.07 23.10
N ALA A 562 4.12 -42.82 23.53
CA ALA A 562 4.42 -42.00 24.70
C ALA A 562 4.22 -40.51 24.39
N GLN A 563 4.64 -40.05 23.21
CA GLN A 563 4.37 -38.68 22.73
C GLN A 563 2.85 -38.39 22.67
N VAL A 564 2.08 -39.31 22.08
CA VAL A 564 0.61 -39.20 22.01
C VAL A 564 -0.04 -39.22 23.40
N ALA A 565 0.46 -40.04 24.33
CA ALA A 565 -0.03 -40.06 25.70
C ALA A 565 0.27 -38.74 26.44
N ASN A 566 1.47 -38.18 26.24
CA ASN A 566 1.87 -36.90 26.80
C ASN A 566 0.96 -35.76 26.29
N LEU A 567 0.78 -35.67 24.97
CA LEU A 567 -0.11 -34.70 24.32
C LEU A 567 -1.55 -34.84 24.84
N LYS A 568 -2.12 -36.05 24.80
CA LYS A 568 -3.50 -36.30 25.24
C LYS A 568 -3.72 -35.92 26.70
N ALA A 569 -2.73 -36.16 27.56
CA ALA A 569 -2.81 -35.83 28.97
C ALA A 569 -2.75 -34.32 29.27
N HIS A 570 -2.28 -33.49 28.32
CA HIS A 570 -2.07 -32.05 28.56
C HIS A 570 -2.94 -31.14 27.69
N LEU A 571 -3.42 -31.63 26.53
CA LEU A 571 -4.27 -30.87 25.61
C LEU A 571 -5.53 -30.34 26.32
N GLY A 572 -6.11 -31.15 27.20
CA GLY A 572 -7.30 -30.83 28.01
C GLY A 572 -8.59 -31.23 27.32
N ASP A 573 -8.90 -30.65 26.17
CA ASP A 573 -10.04 -31.03 25.33
C ASP A 573 -9.54 -31.70 24.03
N PRO A 574 -9.89 -32.98 23.78
CA PRO A 574 -9.45 -33.69 22.58
C PRO A 574 -9.99 -33.12 21.26
N ASN A 575 -11.03 -32.27 21.30
CA ASN A 575 -11.57 -31.61 20.10
C ASN A 575 -10.72 -30.40 19.66
N ILE A 576 -9.80 -29.93 20.52
CA ILE A 576 -8.87 -28.87 20.13
C ILE A 576 -7.95 -29.42 19.04
N PRO A 577 -7.88 -28.77 17.87
CA PRO A 577 -7.02 -29.23 16.80
C PRO A 577 -5.54 -29.12 17.19
N VAL A 578 -4.74 -30.02 16.62
CA VAL A 578 -3.31 -30.13 16.89
C VAL A 578 -2.51 -29.78 15.64
N MET A 579 -1.56 -28.85 15.76
CA MET A 579 -0.48 -28.71 14.79
C MET A 579 0.66 -29.65 15.19
N LEU A 580 1.07 -30.53 14.28
CA LEU A 580 2.27 -31.34 14.48
C LEU A 580 3.50 -30.53 14.04
N ASP A 581 4.35 -30.16 14.98
CA ASP A 581 5.60 -29.47 14.72
C ASP A 581 6.72 -30.51 14.53
N TYR A 582 7.15 -30.70 13.29
CA TYR A 582 8.03 -31.81 12.88
C TYR A 582 9.36 -31.28 12.34
N GLU A 583 10.22 -30.83 13.26
CA GLU A 583 11.51 -30.24 12.93
C GLU A 583 12.66 -30.66 13.85
N ASP A 584 12.56 -31.81 14.53
CA ASP A 584 13.55 -32.26 15.52
C ASP A 584 15.00 -32.17 14.99
N PRO A 585 15.81 -31.20 15.47
CA PRO A 585 17.15 -30.97 14.94
C PRO A 585 18.14 -32.04 15.40
N ASN A 586 17.78 -32.82 16.43
CA ASN A 586 18.69 -33.75 17.07
C ASN A 586 18.62 -35.15 16.48
N THR A 587 17.46 -35.54 15.94
CA THR A 587 17.23 -36.87 15.40
C THR A 587 16.64 -36.77 13.99
N PRO A 588 17.27 -37.36 12.95
CA PRO A 588 16.75 -37.30 11.59
C PRO A 588 15.31 -37.79 11.47
N GLY A 589 14.45 -36.97 10.88
CA GLY A 589 13.06 -37.32 10.60
C GLY A 589 12.92 -38.23 9.38
N SER A 590 11.78 -38.92 9.30
CA SER A 590 11.36 -39.62 8.07
C SER A 590 9.88 -39.39 7.79
N GLY A 591 9.48 -39.49 6.52
CA GLY A 591 8.06 -39.41 6.16
C GLY A 591 7.22 -40.54 6.76
N ALA A 592 7.83 -41.70 7.01
CA ALA A 592 7.16 -42.84 7.65
C ALA A 592 6.85 -42.57 9.14
N ASN A 593 7.85 -42.06 9.89
CA ASN A 593 7.65 -41.71 11.29
C ASN A 593 6.61 -40.58 11.46
N MET A 594 6.70 -39.52 10.64
CA MET A 594 5.73 -38.43 10.63
C MET A 594 4.29 -38.93 10.40
N ARG A 595 4.07 -39.78 9.38
CA ARG A 595 2.76 -40.40 9.11
C ARG A 595 2.27 -41.24 10.28
N SER A 596 3.13 -42.08 10.85
CA SER A 596 2.77 -42.91 12.00
C SER A 596 2.40 -42.08 13.24
N LEU A 597 3.04 -40.92 13.43
CA LEU A 597 2.70 -40.02 14.52
C LEU A 597 1.35 -39.33 14.27
N VAL A 598 1.09 -38.83 13.05
CA VAL A 598 -0.22 -38.29 12.65
C VAL A 598 -1.33 -39.32 12.86
N ASP A 599 -1.14 -40.55 12.36
CA ASP A 599 -2.11 -41.64 12.48
C ASP A 599 -2.38 -41.99 13.94
N ALA A 600 -1.34 -41.99 14.79
CA ALA A 600 -1.46 -42.30 16.21
C ALA A 600 -2.18 -41.19 16.99
N ILE A 601 -1.95 -39.91 16.66
CA ILE A 601 -2.69 -38.78 17.23
C ILE A 601 -4.17 -38.88 16.85
N ASN A 602 -4.46 -39.10 15.55
CA ASN A 602 -5.83 -39.24 15.05
C ASN A 602 -6.54 -40.44 15.69
N SER A 603 -5.86 -41.59 15.80
CA SER A 603 -6.39 -42.80 16.44
C SER A 603 -6.64 -42.63 17.94
N ALA A 604 -6.01 -41.65 18.59
CA ALA A 604 -6.23 -41.34 20.00
C ALA A 604 -7.45 -40.42 20.24
N GLY A 605 -8.17 -40.02 19.18
CA GLY A 605 -9.37 -39.18 19.23
C GLY A 605 -9.09 -37.68 19.20
N MET A 606 -7.87 -37.27 18.82
CA MET A 606 -7.50 -35.88 18.56
C MET A 606 -7.42 -35.67 17.04
N ARG A 607 -7.32 -34.43 16.56
CA ARG A 607 -7.21 -34.13 15.12
C ARG A 607 -5.93 -33.38 14.83
N VAL A 608 -5.08 -33.91 13.93
CA VAL A 608 -3.98 -33.12 13.35
C VAL A 608 -4.55 -32.21 12.26
N CYS A 609 -4.62 -30.90 12.51
CA CYS A 609 -5.14 -29.93 11.54
C CYS A 609 -4.09 -29.45 10.53
N ALA A 610 -2.82 -29.44 10.92
CA ALA A 610 -1.71 -29.03 10.07
C ALA A 610 -0.39 -29.68 10.55
N ILE A 611 0.59 -29.75 9.66
CA ILE A 611 1.97 -30.15 9.97
C ILE A 611 2.87 -28.93 9.73
N TYR A 612 3.48 -28.40 10.79
CA TYR A 612 4.58 -27.47 10.65
C TYR A 612 5.85 -28.23 10.28
N LEU A 613 6.40 -27.92 9.11
CA LEU A 613 7.50 -28.66 8.50
C LEU A 613 8.40 -27.71 7.72
N PRO A 614 9.46 -27.12 8.30
CA PRO A 614 10.34 -26.23 7.56
C PRO A 614 10.88 -26.87 6.27
N ARG A 615 10.88 -26.13 5.16
CA ARG A 615 11.35 -26.64 3.87
C ARG A 615 12.79 -27.16 3.91
N TRP A 616 13.66 -26.53 4.69
CA TRP A 616 15.04 -26.99 4.88
C TRP A 616 15.08 -28.34 5.63
N TYR A 617 14.18 -28.56 6.59
CA TYR A 617 14.12 -29.81 7.34
C TYR A 617 13.64 -30.96 6.44
N TRP A 618 12.54 -30.74 5.73
CA TRP A 618 12.04 -31.71 4.75
C TRP A 618 13.09 -32.07 3.69
N ARG A 619 13.76 -31.08 3.10
CA ARG A 619 14.73 -31.31 2.04
C ARG A 619 16.00 -31.97 2.56
N ASP A 620 16.61 -31.37 3.59
CA ASP A 620 17.99 -31.66 3.98
C ASP A 620 18.08 -32.71 5.10
N HIS A 621 17.08 -32.79 5.99
CA HIS A 621 17.10 -33.70 7.14
C HIS A 621 16.25 -34.97 6.94
N MET A 622 15.23 -34.90 6.08
CA MET A 622 14.38 -36.05 5.76
C MET A 622 14.66 -36.66 4.38
N GLY A 623 15.40 -35.96 3.51
CA GLY A 623 15.69 -36.41 2.15
C GLY A 623 14.53 -36.24 1.17
N SER A 624 13.68 -35.22 1.37
CA SER A 624 12.54 -34.87 0.51
C SER A 624 11.51 -36.02 0.30
N PRO A 625 11.03 -36.70 1.35
CA PRO A 625 10.10 -37.81 1.18
C PRO A 625 8.74 -37.31 0.61
N PRO A 626 7.97 -38.18 -0.07
CA PRO A 626 6.63 -37.83 -0.55
C PRO A 626 5.70 -37.37 0.58
N LEU A 627 4.95 -36.30 0.31
CA LEU A 627 4.04 -35.63 1.25
C LEU A 627 2.56 -35.81 0.89
N ASN A 628 2.24 -36.75 -0.01
CA ASN A 628 0.87 -37.06 -0.39
C ASN A 628 0.06 -37.62 0.80
N ASN A 629 -1.22 -37.28 0.85
CA ASN A 629 -2.19 -37.74 1.88
C ASN A 629 -1.80 -37.37 3.32
N LEU A 630 -1.16 -36.22 3.50
CA LEU A 630 -0.91 -35.64 4.81
C LEU A 630 -1.93 -34.52 5.10
N PRO A 631 -2.12 -34.17 6.38
CA PRO A 631 -2.74 -32.90 6.76
C PRO A 631 -2.05 -31.70 6.06
N PRO A 632 -2.75 -30.56 5.95
CA PRO A 632 -2.21 -29.33 5.37
C PRO A 632 -0.83 -28.94 5.92
N LEU A 633 0.02 -28.37 5.06
CA LEU A 633 1.41 -28.06 5.40
C LEU A 633 1.55 -26.61 5.85
N TRP A 634 2.28 -26.41 6.93
CA TRP A 634 2.66 -25.11 7.48
C TRP A 634 4.18 -24.94 7.33
N ASN A 635 4.62 -24.05 6.43
CA ASN A 635 6.03 -23.87 6.11
C ASN A 635 6.62 -22.65 6.83
N SER A 636 7.91 -22.70 7.18
CA SER A 636 8.68 -21.52 7.59
C SER A 636 9.55 -21.00 6.45
N HIS A 637 9.51 -19.70 6.17
CA HIS A 637 10.48 -19.04 5.30
C HIS A 637 10.59 -17.56 5.69
N TYR A 638 11.69 -17.15 6.32
CA TYR A 638 11.71 -15.83 6.96
C TYR A 638 12.14 -14.69 6.04
N VAL A 639 11.44 -13.56 6.14
CA VAL A 639 11.93 -12.26 5.68
C VAL A 639 13.03 -11.73 6.61
N THR A 640 13.85 -10.82 6.12
CA THR A 640 14.94 -10.21 6.91
C THR A 640 14.51 -9.00 7.73
N ALA A 641 13.37 -8.40 7.39
CA ALA A 641 12.81 -7.23 8.06
C ALA A 641 12.18 -7.59 9.42
N SER A 642 12.08 -6.60 10.30
CA SER A 642 11.33 -6.66 11.56
C SER A 642 10.38 -5.46 11.63
N GLY A 643 9.21 -5.65 12.23
CA GLY A 643 8.14 -4.64 12.29
C GLY A 643 6.77 -5.30 12.39
N PHE A 644 5.70 -4.52 12.18
CA PHE A 644 4.34 -5.07 12.15
C PHE A 644 4.21 -6.16 11.09
N ALA A 645 3.50 -7.23 11.42
CA ALA A 645 3.30 -8.39 10.53
C ALA A 645 2.79 -7.98 9.14
N SER A 646 1.82 -7.07 9.08
CA SER A 646 1.26 -6.53 7.84
C SER A 646 2.23 -5.69 7.02
N VAL A 647 3.27 -5.14 7.64
CA VAL A 647 4.29 -4.30 6.98
C VAL A 647 5.43 -5.15 6.45
N ILE A 648 5.82 -6.20 7.18
CA ILE A 648 6.94 -7.07 6.79
C ILE A 648 6.49 -8.30 6.01
N TYR A 649 5.18 -8.55 5.89
CA TYR A 649 4.64 -9.62 5.07
C TYR A 649 5.05 -9.42 3.60
N PRO A 650 5.73 -10.39 2.99
CA PRO A 650 6.35 -10.23 1.68
C PRO A 650 5.39 -10.32 0.50
N ASP A 651 4.11 -10.71 0.68
CA ASP A 651 3.06 -11.02 -0.31
C ASP A 651 2.84 -12.51 -0.67
N SER A 652 1.78 -12.78 -1.45
CA SER A 652 1.35 -14.13 -1.90
C SER A 652 2.32 -14.82 -2.86
N GLY A 653 3.20 -14.05 -3.51
CA GLY A 653 4.24 -14.53 -4.42
C GLY A 653 5.53 -14.93 -3.71
N PHE A 654 5.59 -14.80 -2.38
CA PHE A 654 6.79 -15.10 -1.63
C PHE A 654 7.17 -16.58 -1.68
N ALA A 655 8.46 -16.85 -1.84
CA ALA A 655 8.99 -18.21 -2.08
C ALA A 655 8.66 -19.23 -0.97
N GLY A 656 8.28 -18.75 0.22
CA GLY A 656 7.72 -19.55 1.28
C GLY A 656 6.48 -20.34 0.87
N TRP A 657 5.62 -19.77 0.01
CA TRP A 657 4.36 -20.37 -0.46
C TRP A 657 4.51 -21.47 -1.51
N ASN A 658 5.67 -21.56 -2.17
CA ASN A 658 5.90 -22.59 -3.18
C ASN A 658 5.58 -23.99 -2.63
N ASP A 659 4.88 -24.81 -3.40
CA ASP A 659 4.65 -26.21 -3.05
C ASP A 659 5.98 -26.92 -2.74
N TYR A 660 5.93 -27.88 -1.80
CA TYR A 660 7.10 -28.74 -1.54
C TYR A 660 7.38 -29.63 -2.75
N ALA A 661 6.31 -30.18 -3.33
CA ALA A 661 6.30 -31.01 -4.51
C ALA A 661 4.88 -30.96 -5.14
N PRO A 662 4.69 -31.37 -6.39
CA PRO A 662 3.36 -31.43 -6.99
C PRO A 662 2.36 -32.19 -6.11
N GLY A 663 1.27 -31.53 -5.72
CA GLY A 663 0.25 -32.09 -4.82
C GLY A 663 0.56 -31.99 -3.33
N ALA A 664 1.54 -31.16 -2.95
CA ALA A 664 1.87 -30.84 -1.56
C ALA A 664 2.00 -29.31 -1.36
N PRO A 665 0.87 -28.58 -1.45
CA PRO A 665 0.85 -27.13 -1.30
C PRO A 665 1.12 -26.69 0.13
N VAL A 666 1.53 -25.43 0.28
CA VAL A 666 1.63 -24.75 1.57
C VAL A 666 0.29 -24.13 1.91
N GLU A 667 -0.28 -24.46 3.07
CA GLU A 667 -1.55 -23.93 3.55
C GLU A 667 -1.35 -22.71 4.46
N ILE A 668 -0.34 -22.76 5.32
CA ILE A 668 0.06 -21.64 6.18
C ILE A 668 1.55 -21.37 6.00
N LEU A 669 1.92 -20.09 5.92
CA LEU A 669 3.30 -19.65 5.88
C LEU A 669 3.66 -18.89 7.16
N GLN A 670 4.64 -19.38 7.91
CA GLN A 670 5.37 -18.61 8.90
C GLN A 670 6.46 -17.79 8.19
N PHE A 671 6.26 -16.48 8.08
CA PHE A 671 7.08 -15.61 7.24
C PHE A 671 8.09 -14.76 8.01
N SER A 672 8.04 -14.74 9.35
CA SER A 672 9.02 -14.04 10.17
C SER A 672 8.99 -14.52 11.61
N ASP A 673 10.16 -14.52 12.26
CA ASP A 673 10.36 -14.68 13.70
C ASP A 673 10.43 -13.33 14.45
N LYS A 674 10.22 -12.22 13.73
CA LYS A 674 10.45 -10.85 14.19
C LYS A 674 9.26 -9.94 13.89
N GLY A 675 8.05 -10.49 13.92
CA GLY A 675 6.82 -9.73 13.84
C GLY A 675 6.51 -9.04 15.17
N GLN A 676 6.24 -7.73 15.13
CA GLN A 676 5.83 -6.96 16.31
C GLN A 676 4.34 -7.18 16.59
N VAL A 677 4.02 -7.85 17.70
CA VAL A 677 2.66 -8.19 18.15
C VAL A 677 2.55 -8.05 19.66
N ALA A 678 1.49 -7.41 20.15
CA ALA A 678 1.26 -7.21 21.59
C ALA A 678 2.49 -6.64 22.33
N GLY A 679 3.22 -5.74 21.65
CA GLY A 679 4.44 -5.11 22.15
C GLY A 679 5.68 -6.02 22.20
N ARG A 680 5.68 -7.20 21.56
CA ARG A 680 6.79 -8.16 21.55
C ARG A 680 7.12 -8.64 20.14
N LEU A 681 8.33 -9.16 19.94
CA LEU A 681 8.69 -9.87 18.71
C LEU A 681 8.30 -11.34 18.84
N VAL A 682 7.53 -11.83 17.89
CA VAL A 682 7.01 -13.21 17.86
C VAL A 682 6.97 -13.73 16.42
N ASP A 683 6.77 -15.05 16.31
CA ASP A 683 6.54 -15.73 15.06
C ASP A 683 5.18 -15.32 14.47
N VAL A 684 5.19 -14.89 13.20
CA VAL A 684 4.01 -14.41 12.49
C VAL A 684 3.77 -15.19 11.21
N ASN A 685 2.49 -15.46 10.97
CA ASN A 685 1.99 -16.41 10.00
C ASN A 685 0.96 -15.77 9.08
N ALA A 686 0.81 -16.32 7.89
CA ALA A 686 -0.19 -15.94 6.91
C ALA A 686 -0.91 -17.20 6.40
N TYR A 687 -2.21 -17.07 6.17
CA TYR A 687 -3.07 -18.01 5.46
C TYR A 687 -3.68 -17.27 4.26
N GLU A 688 -3.70 -17.88 3.08
CA GLU A 688 -4.31 -17.30 1.88
C GLU A 688 -5.47 -18.17 1.42
N GLY A 689 -6.69 -17.63 1.49
CA GLY A 689 -7.90 -18.39 1.19
C GLY A 689 -9.11 -17.66 1.73
N THR A 690 -10.17 -18.39 2.07
CA THR A 690 -11.37 -17.78 2.68
C THR A 690 -11.33 -17.87 4.19
N LEU A 691 -12.01 -16.96 4.90
CA LEU A 691 -12.17 -17.09 6.36
C LEU A 691 -12.83 -18.42 6.75
N ASP A 692 -13.76 -18.92 5.93
CA ASP A 692 -14.39 -20.22 6.15
C ASP A 692 -13.43 -21.38 5.87
N GLY A 693 -12.54 -21.27 4.88
CA GLY A 693 -11.45 -22.23 4.67
C GLY A 693 -10.46 -22.24 5.84
N LEU A 694 -10.12 -21.07 6.37
CA LEU A 694 -9.31 -20.96 7.60
C LEU A 694 -10.01 -21.58 8.80
N ARG A 695 -11.31 -21.37 8.96
CA ARG A 695 -12.11 -22.02 10.01
C ARG A 695 -12.19 -23.51 9.80
N GLU A 696 -12.38 -24.00 8.58
CA GLU A 696 -12.41 -25.43 8.27
C GLU A 696 -11.07 -26.10 8.61
N LEU A 697 -9.96 -25.41 8.36
CA LEU A 697 -8.63 -25.87 8.74
C LEU A 697 -8.58 -26.20 10.24
N PHE A 698 -9.04 -25.30 11.11
CA PHE A 698 -9.00 -25.52 12.57
C PHE A 698 -10.18 -26.35 13.12
N SER A 699 -11.40 -26.16 12.63
CA SER A 699 -12.61 -26.82 13.15
C SER A 699 -12.93 -28.18 12.53
N GLY A 700 -12.53 -28.41 11.28
CA GLY A 700 -12.77 -29.66 10.55
C GLY A 700 -14.19 -29.82 9.99
N ALA A 701 -15.04 -28.78 10.00
CA ALA A 701 -16.36 -28.79 9.39
C ALA A 701 -16.68 -27.45 8.69
N PRO A 702 -17.38 -27.45 7.53
CA PRO A 702 -17.96 -26.23 6.96
C PRO A 702 -19.08 -25.71 7.90
N GLY A 703 -19.05 -24.41 8.20
CA GLY A 703 -19.58 -23.83 9.44
C GLY A 703 -21.09 -23.73 9.64
N GLU A 704 -21.49 -23.80 10.91
CA GLU A 704 -22.58 -23.03 11.54
C GLU A 704 -22.10 -22.64 12.96
N LEU A 705 -22.39 -21.41 13.41
CA LEU A 705 -22.14 -20.99 14.81
C LEU A 705 -22.94 -21.89 15.75
N SER A 706 -22.34 -22.34 16.85
CA SER A 706 -23.10 -23.10 17.83
C SER A 706 -24.11 -22.16 18.51
N VAL A 707 -25.26 -22.69 18.93
CA VAL A 707 -26.24 -21.93 19.73
C VAL A 707 -25.60 -21.37 21.00
N ASP A 708 -24.58 -22.04 21.57
CA ASP A 708 -23.88 -21.56 22.75
C ASP A 708 -23.04 -20.31 22.46
N ASP A 709 -22.35 -20.27 21.31
CA ASP A 709 -21.56 -19.10 20.89
C ASP A 709 -22.47 -17.88 20.69
N CYS A 710 -23.61 -18.08 20.04
CA CYS A 710 -24.61 -17.02 19.85
C CYS A 710 -25.17 -16.51 21.19
N VAL A 711 -25.54 -17.42 22.10
CA VAL A 711 -26.11 -17.05 23.41
C VAL A 711 -25.09 -16.37 24.31
N LEU A 712 -23.83 -16.81 24.27
CA LEU A 712 -22.74 -16.18 25.01
C LEU A 712 -22.47 -14.76 24.53
N ASP A 713 -22.49 -14.53 23.22
CA ASP A 713 -22.33 -13.18 22.65
C ASP A 713 -23.45 -12.25 23.14
N PHE A 714 -24.73 -12.66 23.05
CA PHE A 714 -25.84 -11.86 23.56
C PHE A 714 -25.72 -11.53 25.06
N TRP A 715 -25.27 -12.49 25.87
CA TRP A 715 -25.04 -12.27 27.31
C TRP A 715 -23.97 -11.21 27.56
N LEU A 716 -22.84 -11.30 26.85
CA LEU A 716 -21.75 -10.33 26.95
C LEU A 716 -22.17 -8.93 26.49
N GLN A 717 -23.02 -8.81 25.47
CA GLN A 717 -23.54 -7.52 24.99
C GLN A 717 -24.39 -6.81 26.06
N LEU A 718 -25.22 -7.53 26.81
CA LEU A 718 -26.13 -6.91 27.79
C LEU A 718 -25.44 -6.56 29.12
N LEU A 719 -24.52 -7.41 29.58
CA LEU A 719 -23.92 -7.31 30.92
C LEU A 719 -22.45 -6.89 30.94
N GLY A 720 -21.78 -6.90 29.78
CA GLY A 720 -20.36 -6.65 29.66
C GLY A 720 -19.48 -7.85 30.04
N PRO A 721 -18.16 -7.76 29.78
CA PRO A 721 -17.22 -8.86 30.05
C PRO A 721 -17.28 -9.31 31.51
N ALA A 722 -17.51 -10.61 31.73
CA ALA A 722 -17.66 -11.21 33.06
C ALA A 722 -18.69 -10.51 33.96
N GLY A 723 -19.76 -9.95 33.37
CA GLY A 723 -20.82 -9.28 34.13
C GLY A 723 -20.35 -8.01 34.86
N ALA A 724 -19.21 -7.44 34.47
CA ALA A 724 -18.61 -6.27 35.09
C ALA A 724 -19.07 -4.94 34.46
N GLY A 725 -20.04 -5.00 33.53
CA GLY A 725 -20.42 -3.86 32.71
C GLY A 725 -19.39 -3.54 31.64
N TRP A 726 -19.74 -2.59 30.80
CA TRP A 726 -18.92 -2.19 29.67
C TRP A 726 -18.02 -1.00 30.04
N PRO A 727 -16.71 -1.02 29.72
CA PRO A 727 -15.84 0.13 29.92
C PRO A 727 -16.34 1.39 29.23
N GLN A 728 -16.92 1.27 28.02
CA GLN A 728 -17.54 2.40 27.32
C GLN A 728 -18.81 2.95 28.01
N LEU A 729 -19.43 2.15 28.89
CA LEU A 729 -20.56 2.57 29.73
C LEU A 729 -20.11 2.89 31.17
N ASN A 730 -18.82 3.14 31.39
CA ASN A 730 -18.22 3.37 32.72
C ASN A 730 -18.42 2.17 33.67
N ASN A 731 -18.17 0.95 33.16
CA ASN A 731 -18.36 -0.33 33.85
C ASN A 731 -19.80 -0.56 34.33
N ARG A 732 -20.78 -0.11 33.54
CA ARG A 732 -22.21 -0.32 33.79
C ARG A 732 -22.78 -1.36 32.83
N SER A 733 -23.80 -2.10 33.26
CA SER A 733 -24.64 -2.91 32.37
C SER A 733 -25.52 -2.00 31.50
N VAL A 734 -26.19 -2.57 30.50
CA VAL A 734 -27.15 -1.82 29.67
C VAL A 734 -28.31 -1.26 30.50
N VAL A 735 -28.82 -2.02 31.47
CA VAL A 735 -29.91 -1.58 32.38
C VAL A 735 -29.46 -0.39 33.22
N ASP A 736 -28.29 -0.49 33.85
CA ASP A 736 -27.76 0.57 34.72
C ASP A 736 -27.47 1.85 33.92
N ALA A 737 -26.94 1.71 32.71
CA ALA A 737 -26.66 2.84 31.83
C ALA A 737 -27.96 3.57 31.42
N LEU A 738 -29.02 2.84 31.10
CA LEU A 738 -30.32 3.44 30.76
C LEU A 738 -30.96 4.16 31.95
N ALA A 739 -30.85 3.60 33.16
CA ALA A 739 -31.33 4.24 34.37
C ALA A 739 -30.61 5.57 34.62
N GLU A 740 -29.27 5.58 34.52
CA GLU A 740 -28.43 6.76 34.70
C GLU A 740 -28.76 7.85 33.67
N ILE A 741 -28.90 7.48 32.39
CA ILE A 741 -29.29 8.40 31.32
C ILE A 741 -30.65 9.00 31.63
N GLY A 742 -31.63 8.18 32.02
CA GLY A 742 -32.97 8.65 32.32
C GLY A 742 -33.03 9.63 33.49
N ILE A 743 -32.21 9.42 34.53
CA ILE A 743 -32.08 10.38 35.64
C ILE A 743 -31.50 11.70 35.14
N HIS A 744 -30.42 11.65 34.35
CA HIS A 744 -29.79 12.85 33.81
C HIS A 744 -30.71 13.64 32.87
N GLN A 745 -31.60 12.95 32.17
CA GLN A 745 -32.59 13.56 31.29
C GLN A 745 -33.90 13.95 32.01
N GLY A 746 -34.03 13.68 33.31
CA GLY A 746 -35.22 14.04 34.08
C GLY A 746 -36.45 13.17 33.79
N VAL A 747 -36.26 11.94 33.28
CA VAL A 747 -37.35 11.01 32.99
C VAL A 747 -37.98 10.47 34.28
N PRO A 748 -39.30 10.68 34.51
CA PRO A 748 -39.95 10.22 35.74
C PRO A 748 -39.92 8.69 35.91
N GLY A 749 -39.63 8.27 37.14
CA GLY A 749 -39.63 6.86 37.56
C GLY A 749 -38.30 6.14 37.38
N MET A 750 -37.29 6.75 36.76
CA MET A 750 -35.93 6.21 36.72
C MET A 750 -35.23 6.46 38.06
N THR A 751 -34.59 5.44 38.63
CA THR A 751 -33.91 5.54 39.93
C THR A 751 -32.43 5.19 39.80
N PRO A 752 -31.55 5.75 40.66
CA PRO A 752 -30.11 5.51 40.57
C PRO A 752 -29.77 4.01 40.48
N PRO A 753 -28.80 3.65 39.62
CA PRO A 753 -28.30 2.28 39.60
C PRO A 753 -27.74 1.91 40.98
N PRO A 754 -27.79 0.63 41.38
CA PRO A 754 -27.25 0.15 42.63
C PRO A 754 -25.76 0.45 42.71
N ALA A 755 -25.21 0.41 43.93
CA ALA A 755 -23.78 0.48 44.12
C ALA A 755 -23.10 -0.61 43.30
N ALA A 756 -21.93 -0.32 42.72
CA ALA A 756 -21.19 -1.29 41.92
C ALA A 756 -20.90 -2.54 42.76
N GLU A 757 -21.66 -3.60 42.54
CA GLU A 757 -21.35 -4.93 43.05
C GLU A 757 -20.25 -5.54 42.16
N GLY A 758 -19.43 -6.41 42.75
CA GLY A 758 -18.34 -7.05 42.00
C GLY A 758 -18.86 -7.82 40.79
N ALA A 759 -17.96 -8.04 39.82
CA ALA A 759 -18.26 -8.76 38.57
C ALA A 759 -19.01 -10.08 38.83
N ALA A 760 -20.19 -10.24 38.21
CA ALA A 760 -20.94 -11.47 38.31
C ALA A 760 -20.23 -12.58 37.52
N PRO A 761 -19.92 -13.74 38.13
CA PRO A 761 -19.27 -14.82 37.40
C PRO A 761 -20.15 -15.28 36.23
N LEU A 762 -19.52 -15.56 35.09
CA LEU A 762 -20.19 -16.08 33.90
C LEU A 762 -21.01 -17.34 34.26
N PRO A 763 -22.30 -17.41 33.89
CA PRO A 763 -23.09 -18.61 34.08
C PRO A 763 -22.43 -19.79 33.34
N THR A 764 -22.43 -20.95 34.01
CA THR A 764 -21.69 -22.14 33.57
C THR A 764 -22.42 -22.97 32.52
N SER A 765 -23.68 -22.62 32.18
CA SER A 765 -24.47 -23.30 31.15
C SER A 765 -25.13 -22.33 30.17
N THR A 766 -25.31 -22.76 28.91
CA THR A 766 -26.05 -22.02 27.86
C THR A 766 -27.46 -21.65 28.32
N VAL A 767 -28.13 -22.54 29.05
CA VAL A 767 -29.51 -22.35 29.53
C VAL A 767 -29.58 -21.24 30.57
N ASP A 768 -28.61 -21.15 31.47
CA ASP A 768 -28.58 -20.11 32.49
C ASP A 768 -28.20 -18.75 31.88
N ARG A 769 -27.29 -18.71 30.90
CA ARG A 769 -27.01 -17.50 30.10
C ARG A 769 -28.24 -17.02 29.35
N ALA A 770 -28.96 -17.93 28.70
CA ALA A 770 -30.18 -17.60 27.97
C ALA A 770 -31.29 -17.07 28.91
N ARG A 771 -31.44 -17.68 30.09
CA ARG A 771 -32.39 -17.21 31.11
C ARG A 771 -32.03 -15.82 31.61
N ASP A 772 -30.76 -15.57 31.89
CA ASP A 772 -30.29 -14.27 32.34
C ASP A 772 -30.44 -13.19 31.26
N VAL A 773 -30.07 -13.47 30.00
CA VAL A 773 -30.35 -12.58 28.84
C VAL A 773 -31.84 -12.22 28.79
N TRP A 774 -32.71 -13.21 28.98
CA TRP A 774 -34.15 -13.01 28.96
C TRP A 774 -34.67 -12.15 30.12
N ASP A 775 -34.11 -12.31 31.32
CA ASP A 775 -34.40 -11.48 32.49
C ASP A 775 -33.82 -10.06 32.34
N GLN A 776 -32.65 -9.89 31.72
CA GLN A 776 -32.09 -8.58 31.36
C GLN A 776 -33.03 -7.81 30.44
N ILE A 777 -33.54 -8.45 29.39
CA ILE A 777 -34.42 -7.78 28.42
C ILE A 777 -35.75 -7.36 29.04
N ARG A 778 -36.40 -8.23 29.83
CA ARG A 778 -37.77 -8.04 30.31
C ARG A 778 -37.89 -7.53 31.76
N GLY A 779 -36.80 -7.54 32.50
CA GLY A 779 -36.78 -7.41 33.95
C GLY A 779 -37.15 -8.71 34.66
N PRO A 780 -36.79 -8.85 35.95
CA PRO A 780 -37.08 -10.04 36.75
C PRO A 780 -38.56 -10.44 36.67
N GLU A 781 -38.83 -11.70 36.36
CA GLU A 781 -40.19 -12.26 36.17
C GLU A 781 -41.04 -11.54 35.10
N GLY A 782 -40.41 -10.74 34.22
CA GLY A 782 -41.11 -9.92 33.22
C GLY A 782 -41.85 -8.71 33.80
N LYS A 783 -41.51 -8.29 35.02
CA LYS A 783 -42.13 -7.13 35.69
C LYS A 783 -41.36 -5.82 35.44
N GLY A 784 -40.36 -5.84 34.57
CA GLY A 784 -39.47 -4.71 34.34
C GLY A 784 -38.46 -4.51 35.47
N TRP A 785 -37.49 -3.63 35.22
CA TRP A 785 -36.44 -3.28 36.16
C TRP A 785 -36.90 -2.14 37.07
N ASN A 786 -36.72 -2.30 38.39
CA ASN A 786 -37.02 -1.24 39.35
C ASN A 786 -36.24 0.06 39.03
N GLN A 787 -34.97 -0.08 38.62
CA GLN A 787 -34.13 1.04 38.19
C GLN A 787 -34.74 1.84 37.03
N LEU A 788 -35.52 1.17 36.19
CA LEU A 788 -36.15 1.73 35.00
C LEU A 788 -37.61 2.15 35.24
N GLY A 789 -38.08 2.16 36.49
CA GLY A 789 -39.47 2.44 36.85
C GLY A 789 -40.42 1.30 36.54
N SER A 790 -39.97 0.06 36.77
CA SER A 790 -40.70 -1.19 36.44
C SER A 790 -40.96 -1.36 34.94
N ARG A 791 -40.04 -0.88 34.10
CA ARG A 791 -40.06 -1.00 32.64
C ARG A 791 -39.08 -2.07 32.17
N SER A 792 -39.40 -2.75 31.06
CA SER A 792 -38.40 -3.55 30.33
C SER A 792 -37.31 -2.65 29.72
N ILE A 793 -36.21 -3.21 29.24
CA ILE A 793 -35.20 -2.43 28.51
C ILE A 793 -35.83 -1.71 27.31
N VAL A 794 -36.69 -2.39 26.57
CA VAL A 794 -37.36 -1.84 25.38
C VAL A 794 -38.28 -0.69 25.77
N ASP A 795 -39.11 -0.87 26.80
CA ASP A 795 -40.04 0.18 27.26
C ASP A 795 -39.29 1.39 27.83
N ALA A 796 -38.16 1.16 28.49
CA ALA A 796 -37.31 2.22 29.02
C ALA A 796 -36.67 3.04 27.88
N ILE A 797 -36.15 2.37 26.84
CA ILE A 797 -35.62 3.03 25.65
C ILE A 797 -36.71 3.83 24.94
N ALA A 798 -37.89 3.25 24.74
CA ALA A 798 -39.02 3.95 24.12
C ALA A 798 -39.46 5.17 24.95
N THR A 799 -39.54 5.02 26.28
CA THR A 799 -39.86 6.14 27.18
C THR A 799 -38.82 7.25 27.11
N LEU A 800 -37.53 6.90 27.08
CA LEU A 800 -36.43 7.86 26.94
C LEU A 800 -36.49 8.56 25.60
N ALA A 801 -36.66 7.81 24.52
CA ALA A 801 -36.77 8.34 23.15
C ALA A 801 -37.95 9.31 23.03
N HIS A 802 -39.12 8.93 23.57
CA HIS A 802 -40.29 9.80 23.60
C HIS A 802 -40.06 11.07 24.42
N HIS A 803 -39.46 10.94 25.61
CA HIS A 803 -39.14 12.08 26.48
C HIS A 803 -38.15 13.05 25.81
N LEU A 804 -37.20 12.52 25.05
CA LEU A 804 -36.20 13.29 24.30
C LEU A 804 -36.72 13.81 22.95
N GLY A 805 -37.97 13.50 22.58
CA GLY A 805 -38.59 13.95 21.33
C GLY A 805 -38.00 13.30 20.08
N VAL A 806 -37.48 12.07 20.18
CA VAL A 806 -36.94 11.31 19.05
C VAL A 806 -38.09 10.93 18.10
N PRO A 807 -38.09 11.37 16.83
CA PRO A 807 -39.19 11.10 15.91
C PRO A 807 -39.37 9.60 15.64
N GLY A 808 -40.62 9.11 15.74
CA GLY A 808 -40.97 7.71 15.48
C GLY A 808 -41.02 6.81 16.72
N TYR A 809 -40.90 7.37 17.93
CA TYR A 809 -41.01 6.67 19.22
C TYR A 809 -42.05 7.28 20.17
#